data_AF-A0A9D4U4P4-F1
#
_entry.id   AF-A0A9D4U4P4-F1
#
_cell.length_a   1.000
_cell.length_b   1.000
_cell.length_c   1.000
_cell.angle_alpha   90.00
_cell.angle_beta   90.00
_cell.angle_gamma   90.00
#
_symmetry.space_group_name_H-M   'P 1'
#
loop_
_entity.id
_entity.type
_entity.pdbx_description
1 polymer ?
#
loop_
_entity_poly.entity_id
_entity_poly.type
_entity_poly.pdbx_seq_one_letter_code
_entity_poly.pdbx_strand_id
1 'polypeptide(L)'
;MWSTIENFRESLSQITSEVLDAAEELEGGGSEHPSSAPNTGSDASSHRRLRQLPLTCQGEGDNGVTSKQNGKENHVLPPASLSNGFLPKLKELQVHNRKLQAREKDLLKELSEKNLALASLQEAHGKTLEELGMLKESSIKEREELSSVKTQLHRERKLVEEANRENKRLKLEKQKMSLETTGLQHRLVEQSVEINKMKESARAEIQKEMDSILIMKDEKAEQLQGLVHEMEEKLLQLQAEVNALRQRQNSGQFLSFKEIKAVDRPEEKSSEMNNDSKQVTDAAKAVRDAFELESKNYEKKLAAACAERDKAVRDLKRLKQHLLEKEQADSEKMEQDSQHICELEEKADVSMVRAMRLEQNLAQTLQKQAEVNKRFNERLEEANQEIASLRKKLAACLNASESKDSELQNLQAALGQYYAEGEAKDRIQTELSAARKELDRLLEQLKSANNAIMVKDGEKGELLEKLALQQKKVSESQEQSHKLEADVLMLRRALEQSLTRLNRMSSDSDYYVDRRIVIKLLVTYFQRQQSREVLDLMSRMLGFSEEDKQVIGLAQQSSSKGVVRGVLGLPGRVVGGLLKTGSSPSVMSLSQTDNQSFSDLWIDFLLKESEEREKRDALAAEASTSQDSNPSSTPDPKRLQNTRNDEHLNGSPFSTPNASAFENGPSSRYHGNDSPGSEFSNVPLNSSPSPSLARSYLQRQT
;
A
#
# COMPACT_ATOMS: atom_id res chain seq x y z
N MET A 1 16.91 12.45 -28.05
CA MET A 1 15.71 11.85 -27.45
C MET A 1 15.07 10.85 -28.39
N TRP A 2 14.36 11.21 -29.47
CA TRP A 2 13.72 10.22 -30.36
C TRP A 2 14.69 9.16 -30.93
N SER A 3 15.81 9.57 -31.54
CA SER A 3 16.86 8.63 -31.98
C SER A 3 17.43 7.76 -30.84
N THR A 4 17.44 8.26 -29.59
CA THR A 4 17.91 7.49 -28.43
C THR A 4 16.94 6.37 -28.08
N ILE A 5 15.63 6.58 -28.31
CA ILE A 5 14.56 5.59 -28.10
C ILE A 5 14.55 4.58 -29.27
N GLU A 6 14.78 5.05 -30.50
CA GLU A 6 14.94 4.20 -31.69
C GLU A 6 16.10 3.19 -31.51
N ASN A 7 17.29 3.69 -31.13
CA ASN A 7 18.46 2.85 -30.87
C ASN A 7 18.22 1.85 -29.71
N PHE A 8 17.46 2.23 -28.69
CA PHE A 8 17.11 1.33 -27.57
C PHE A 8 16.14 0.22 -28.01
N ARG A 9 15.22 0.55 -28.92
CA ARG A 9 14.29 -0.41 -29.55
C ARG A 9 15.03 -1.38 -30.47
N GLU A 10 15.97 -0.91 -31.29
CA GLU A 10 16.85 -1.78 -32.09
C GLU A 10 17.70 -2.68 -31.19
N SER A 11 18.32 -2.13 -30.15
CA SER A 11 19.12 -2.92 -29.18
C SER A 11 18.30 -4.02 -28.52
N LEU A 12 17.06 -3.71 -28.09
CA LEU A 12 16.15 -4.72 -27.54
C LEU A 12 15.73 -5.76 -28.58
N SER A 13 15.46 -5.35 -29.81
CA SER A 13 15.10 -6.26 -30.91
C SER A 13 16.23 -7.22 -31.26
N GLN A 14 17.48 -6.73 -31.23
CA GLN A 14 18.68 -7.52 -31.50
C GLN A 14 18.92 -8.54 -30.37
N ILE A 15 18.83 -8.13 -29.10
CA ILE A 15 18.91 -9.04 -27.95
C ILE A 15 17.82 -10.13 -28.01
N THR A 16 16.59 -9.80 -28.42
CA THR A 16 15.55 -10.83 -28.59
C THR A 16 15.82 -11.80 -29.73
N SER A 17 16.53 -11.38 -30.80
CA SER A 17 16.95 -12.30 -31.87
C SER A 17 18.05 -13.23 -31.38
N GLU A 18 19.10 -12.69 -30.74
CA GLU A 18 20.22 -13.47 -30.21
C GLU A 18 19.76 -14.51 -29.16
N VAL A 19 18.74 -14.18 -28.34
CA VAL A 19 18.14 -15.13 -27.38
C VAL A 19 17.26 -16.20 -28.05
N LEU A 20 16.64 -15.91 -29.19
CA LEU A 20 15.88 -16.91 -29.96
C LEU A 20 16.83 -17.87 -30.70
N ASP A 21 17.86 -17.34 -31.36
CA ASP A 21 18.87 -18.15 -32.06
C ASP A 21 19.62 -19.08 -31.07
N ALA A 22 19.98 -18.56 -29.89
CA ALA A 22 20.60 -19.36 -28.81
C ALA A 22 19.66 -20.38 -28.16
N ALA A 23 18.33 -20.20 -28.26
CA ALA A 23 17.37 -21.21 -27.83
C ALA A 23 17.19 -22.32 -28.86
N GLU A 24 17.27 -21.99 -30.16
CA GLU A 24 17.13 -22.95 -31.25
C GLU A 24 18.35 -23.89 -31.37
N GLU A 25 19.57 -23.41 -31.04
CA GLU A 25 20.77 -24.28 -30.90
C GLU A 25 20.68 -25.30 -29.74
N LEU A 26 19.79 -25.09 -28.76
CA LEU A 26 19.65 -25.98 -27.58
C LEU A 26 18.59 -27.09 -27.72
N GLU A 27 17.71 -27.04 -28.73
CA GLU A 27 16.69 -28.09 -28.98
C GLU A 27 17.07 -29.07 -30.10
N GLY A 28 18.24 -28.88 -30.76
CA GLY A 28 18.75 -29.73 -31.85
C GLY A 28 19.26 -31.12 -31.43
N GLY A 29 18.45 -31.96 -30.78
CA GLY A 29 18.91 -33.25 -30.27
C GLY A 29 17.83 -34.27 -29.85
N GLY A 30 16.97 -34.73 -30.77
CA GLY A 30 16.01 -35.81 -30.51
C GLY A 30 15.39 -36.39 -31.79
N SER A 31 15.38 -37.72 -31.94
CA SER A 31 15.12 -38.41 -33.21
C SER A 31 13.64 -38.61 -33.59
N GLU A 32 13.46 -38.79 -34.89
CA GLU A 32 12.23 -38.97 -35.67
C GLU A 32 11.27 -40.14 -35.28
N HIS A 33 10.04 -40.01 -35.79
CA HIS A 33 9.16 -41.07 -36.36
C HIS A 33 8.12 -41.82 -35.48
N PRO A 34 7.00 -42.35 -36.08
CA PRO A 34 5.68 -41.71 -35.84
C PRO A 34 4.46 -42.64 -35.59
N SER A 35 3.27 -42.04 -35.50
CA SER A 35 1.92 -42.64 -35.60
C SER A 35 1.47 -43.51 -34.40
N SER A 36 0.19 -43.78 -34.12
CA SER A 36 -1.10 -43.50 -34.78
C SER A 36 -2.23 -43.34 -33.72
N ALA A 37 -3.48 -43.19 -34.13
CA ALA A 37 -4.61 -42.78 -33.27
C ALA A 37 -5.42 -43.98 -32.66
N PRO A 38 -6.72 -43.88 -32.27
CA PRO A 38 -7.12 -44.12 -30.88
C PRO A 38 -8.06 -45.34 -30.68
N ASN A 39 -8.17 -45.87 -29.44
CA ASN A 39 -9.48 -46.38 -28.98
C ASN A 39 -9.69 -46.64 -27.48
N THR A 40 -10.98 -46.70 -27.16
CA THR A 40 -11.71 -47.15 -25.96
C THR A 40 -11.30 -48.49 -25.33
N GLY A 41 -11.69 -48.71 -24.06
CA GLY A 41 -12.27 -50.01 -23.65
C GLY A 41 -11.78 -50.60 -22.32
N SER A 42 -12.73 -51.01 -21.49
CA SER A 42 -12.59 -51.54 -20.12
C SER A 42 -11.91 -52.92 -19.96
N ASP A 43 -11.57 -53.18 -18.69
CA ASP A 43 -11.66 -54.46 -17.95
C ASP A 43 -10.49 -55.47 -17.83
N ALA A 44 -10.51 -56.09 -16.64
CA ALA A 44 -9.98 -57.40 -16.25
C ALA A 44 -8.45 -57.64 -16.12
N SER A 45 -7.96 -57.41 -14.90
CA SER A 45 -7.28 -58.40 -14.03
C SER A 45 -6.46 -59.54 -14.68
N SER A 46 -5.15 -59.58 -14.42
CA SER A 46 -4.47 -60.77 -13.86
C SER A 46 -3.00 -60.54 -13.47
N HIS A 47 -2.61 -61.19 -12.37
CA HIS A 47 -1.32 -61.82 -12.02
C HIS A 47 -0.07 -61.53 -12.90
N ARG A 48 1.16 -61.40 -12.36
CA ARG A 48 1.77 -62.36 -11.39
C ARG A 48 3.14 -61.87 -10.85
N ARG A 49 3.40 -62.13 -9.55
CA ARG A 49 4.72 -62.39 -8.90
C ARG A 49 5.90 -61.42 -9.15
N LEU A 50 6.46 -60.92 -8.04
CA LEU A 50 7.79 -61.41 -7.61
C LEU A 50 7.88 -61.52 -6.07
N ARG A 51 8.73 -62.46 -5.65
CA ARG A 51 8.85 -63.09 -4.32
C ARG A 51 9.05 -62.11 -3.16
N GLN A 52 8.35 -62.36 -2.05
CA GLN A 52 8.94 -62.26 -0.71
C GLN A 52 9.10 -63.67 -0.16
N LEU A 53 10.32 -64.02 0.26
CA LEU A 53 10.64 -65.24 1.00
C LEU A 53 10.80 -64.86 2.48
N PRO A 54 10.17 -65.58 3.42
CA PRO A 54 10.63 -65.59 4.80
C PRO A 54 11.81 -66.56 4.91
N LEU A 55 12.98 -66.06 5.32
CA LEU A 55 14.09 -66.91 5.73
C LEU A 55 14.50 -66.58 7.16
N THR A 56 14.02 -67.42 8.06
CA THR A 56 14.71 -67.79 9.29
C THR A 56 16.13 -68.26 8.99
N CYS A 57 17.12 -67.87 9.80
CA CYS A 57 17.89 -68.82 10.64
C CYS A 57 19.15 -68.20 11.29
N GLN A 58 19.24 -68.39 12.62
CA GLN A 58 20.43 -68.85 13.38
C GLN A 58 21.68 -67.96 13.55
N GLY A 59 22.41 -68.22 14.66
CA GLY A 59 23.68 -67.59 15.06
C GLY A 59 23.51 -66.62 16.23
N GLU A 60 23.12 -67.05 17.43
CA GLU A 60 23.98 -67.69 18.46
C GLU A 60 25.22 -66.86 18.86
N GLY A 61 25.38 -66.61 20.17
CA GLY A 61 26.51 -65.83 20.70
C GLY A 61 26.45 -65.44 22.17
N ASP A 62 25.34 -65.67 22.88
CA ASP A 62 25.20 -65.31 24.30
C ASP A 62 25.85 -66.35 25.23
N ASN A 63 27.18 -66.33 25.29
CA ASN A 63 28.00 -67.23 26.11
C ASN A 63 28.17 -66.74 27.56
N GLY A 64 27.06 -66.68 28.30
CA GLY A 64 27.05 -66.42 29.74
C GLY A 64 27.46 -67.63 30.59
N VAL A 65 28.69 -68.17 30.44
CA VAL A 65 29.21 -69.28 31.29
C VAL A 65 30.69 -69.14 31.65
N THR A 66 30.97 -68.68 32.88
CA THR A 66 31.97 -69.25 33.81
C THR A 66 31.47 -68.96 35.23
N SER A 67 30.83 -69.89 35.94
CA SER A 67 31.37 -71.11 36.56
C SER A 67 32.43 -70.88 37.64
N LYS A 68 31.96 -70.84 38.89
CA LYS A 68 32.50 -71.49 40.09
C LYS A 68 34.03 -71.70 40.19
N GLN A 69 34.63 -71.19 41.27
CA GLN A 69 35.17 -72.10 42.30
C GLN A 69 35.40 -71.45 43.67
N ASN A 70 34.87 -72.14 44.69
CA ASN A 70 35.36 -72.34 46.05
C ASN A 70 36.10 -71.20 46.79
N GLY A 71 35.47 -70.76 47.88
CA GLY A 71 36.10 -69.94 48.90
C GLY A 71 37.12 -70.66 49.80
N LYS A 72 37.40 -70.02 50.93
CA LYS A 72 37.98 -70.62 52.13
C LYS A 72 37.65 -69.76 53.35
N GLU A 73 37.42 -70.43 54.47
CA GLU A 73 36.93 -69.86 55.72
C GLU A 73 38.04 -69.21 56.56
N ASN A 74 37.64 -68.40 57.52
CA ASN A 74 38.52 -67.87 58.56
C ASN A 74 38.91 -68.99 59.56
N HIS A 75 40.18 -69.38 59.60
CA HIS A 75 40.73 -70.19 60.69
C HIS A 75 42.10 -69.66 61.18
N VAL A 76 42.02 -68.77 62.17
CA VAL A 76 42.70 -68.81 63.48
C VAL A 76 43.96 -69.71 63.64
N LEU A 77 45.05 -69.06 64.09
CA LEU A 77 46.29 -69.52 64.79
C LEU A 77 47.63 -69.75 64.01
N PRO A 78 48.80 -69.53 64.66
CA PRO A 78 50.16 -69.45 64.08
C PRO A 78 50.97 -70.75 64.39
N PRO A 79 52.33 -70.82 64.46
CA PRO A 79 53.41 -69.88 64.04
C PRO A 79 54.52 -70.54 63.18
N ALA A 80 55.53 -69.77 62.74
CA ALA A 80 56.96 -70.17 62.77
C ALA A 80 57.89 -69.07 62.20
N SER A 81 59.01 -68.84 62.89
CA SER A 81 60.15 -68.06 62.41
C SER A 81 60.86 -68.77 61.25
N LEU A 82 61.45 -68.03 60.30
CA LEU A 82 62.69 -68.45 59.61
C LEU A 82 63.39 -67.29 58.86
N SER A 83 64.71 -67.23 59.06
CA SER A 83 65.75 -66.73 58.14
C SER A 83 65.81 -65.24 57.74
N ASN A 84 66.81 -64.55 58.31
CA ASN A 84 67.30 -63.26 57.83
C ASN A 84 67.98 -63.41 56.46
N GLY A 85 67.45 -62.74 55.42
CA GLY A 85 68.15 -62.62 54.12
C GLY A 85 67.28 -62.21 52.93
N PHE A 86 66.01 -62.65 52.87
CA PHE A 86 65.14 -62.44 51.70
C PHE A 86 64.33 -61.13 51.68
N LEU A 87 64.39 -60.36 52.78
CA LEU A 87 63.61 -59.12 52.97
C LEU A 87 63.78 -58.02 51.90
N PRO A 88 64.97 -57.76 51.31
CA PRO A 88 65.11 -56.72 50.30
C PRO A 88 64.39 -57.08 48.98
N LYS A 89 64.65 -58.30 48.48
CA LYS A 89 64.18 -58.73 47.15
C LYS A 89 62.67 -58.98 47.11
N LEU A 90 62.08 -59.42 48.23
CA LEU A 90 60.64 -59.51 48.39
C LEU A 90 59.97 -58.11 48.42
N LYS A 91 60.60 -57.12 49.08
CA LYS A 91 60.12 -55.73 49.08
C LYS A 91 60.23 -55.09 47.69
N GLU A 92 61.29 -55.33 46.94
CA GLU A 92 61.44 -54.85 45.56
C GLU A 92 60.36 -55.43 44.63
N LEU A 93 60.13 -56.75 44.68
CA LEU A 93 59.04 -57.39 43.94
C LEU A 93 57.66 -56.85 44.35
N GLN A 94 57.44 -56.61 45.64
CA GLN A 94 56.19 -56.02 46.15
C GLN A 94 55.99 -54.57 45.67
N VAL A 95 57.06 -53.78 45.59
CA VAL A 95 57.03 -52.42 45.00
C VAL A 95 56.79 -52.47 43.49
N HIS A 96 57.42 -53.39 42.76
CA HIS A 96 57.22 -53.54 41.33
C HIS A 96 55.80 -54.03 41.00
N ASN A 97 55.25 -54.96 41.79
CA ASN A 97 53.87 -55.41 41.66
C ASN A 97 52.87 -54.27 41.93
N ARG A 98 53.09 -53.43 42.96
CA ARG A 98 52.30 -52.20 43.18
C ARG A 98 52.39 -51.20 42.02
N LYS A 99 53.56 -51.04 41.40
CA LYS A 99 53.73 -50.18 40.20
C LYS A 99 53.00 -50.75 38.99
N LEU A 100 53.00 -52.06 38.80
CA LEU A 100 52.24 -52.74 37.75
C LEU A 100 50.72 -52.60 37.99
N GLN A 101 50.24 -52.83 39.21
CA GLN A 101 48.84 -52.61 39.59
C GLN A 101 48.38 -51.15 39.45
N ALA A 102 49.26 -50.17 39.71
CA ALA A 102 48.97 -48.77 39.45
C ALA A 102 48.81 -48.53 37.93
N ARG A 103 49.79 -48.98 37.13
CA ARG A 103 49.74 -48.86 35.66
C ARG A 103 48.55 -49.59 35.03
N GLU A 104 48.16 -50.74 35.58
CA GLU A 104 46.97 -51.50 35.18
C GLU A 104 45.69 -50.71 35.48
N LYS A 105 45.58 -50.07 36.65
CA LYS A 105 44.46 -49.18 36.97
C LYS A 105 44.42 -47.95 36.08
N ASP A 106 45.57 -47.35 35.76
CA ASP A 106 45.66 -46.20 34.85
C ASP A 106 45.21 -46.59 33.44
N LEU A 107 45.64 -47.75 32.93
CA LEU A 107 45.20 -48.30 31.64
C LEU A 107 43.70 -48.66 31.63
N LEU A 108 43.16 -49.20 32.72
CA LEU A 108 41.72 -49.47 32.85
C LEU A 108 40.89 -48.17 32.87
N LYS A 109 41.42 -47.10 33.48
CA LYS A 109 40.83 -45.76 33.47
C LYS A 109 40.88 -45.15 32.07
N GLU A 110 42.01 -45.22 31.39
CA GLU A 110 42.15 -44.75 30.00
C GLU A 110 41.22 -45.52 29.04
N LEU A 111 41.04 -46.82 29.25
CA LEU A 111 40.13 -47.66 28.46
C LEU A 111 38.65 -47.36 28.77
N SER A 112 38.29 -47.08 30.02
CA SER A 112 36.92 -46.65 30.36
C SER A 112 36.60 -45.26 29.83
N GLU A 113 37.57 -44.32 29.86
CA GLU A 113 37.44 -42.99 29.27
C GLU A 113 37.31 -43.06 27.74
N LYS A 114 38.08 -43.93 27.05
CA LYS A 114 37.91 -44.18 25.60
C LYS A 114 36.58 -44.83 25.25
N ASN A 115 36.08 -45.77 26.05
CA ASN A 115 34.77 -46.36 25.84
C ASN A 115 33.64 -45.33 26.03
N LEU A 116 33.76 -44.44 27.02
CA LEU A 116 32.81 -43.34 27.23
C LEU A 116 32.83 -42.34 26.06
N ALA A 117 34.02 -42.00 25.56
CA ALA A 117 34.19 -41.14 24.39
C ALA A 117 33.62 -41.79 23.10
N LEU A 118 33.81 -43.09 22.91
CA LEU A 118 33.21 -43.85 21.80
C LEU A 118 31.68 -43.89 21.88
N ALA A 119 31.11 -44.10 23.08
CA ALA A 119 29.66 -44.05 23.27
C ALA A 119 29.09 -42.66 22.95
N SER A 120 29.75 -41.59 23.41
CA SER A 120 29.37 -40.21 23.08
C SER A 120 29.48 -39.90 21.58
N LEU A 121 30.52 -40.41 20.90
CA LEU A 121 30.68 -40.27 19.45
C LEU A 121 29.61 -41.05 18.67
N GLN A 122 29.24 -42.24 19.12
CA GLN A 122 28.15 -43.03 18.54
C GLN A 122 26.79 -42.34 18.71
N GLU A 123 26.51 -41.76 19.87
CA GLU A 123 25.30 -40.98 20.12
C GLU A 123 25.23 -39.72 19.23
N ALA A 124 26.35 -38.99 19.11
CA ALA A 124 26.46 -37.85 18.21
C ALA A 124 26.25 -38.25 16.74
N HIS A 125 26.86 -39.35 16.28
CA HIS A 125 26.66 -39.87 14.93
C HIS A 125 25.20 -40.29 14.68
N GLY A 126 24.54 -40.90 15.67
CA GLY A 126 23.11 -41.20 15.63
C GLY A 126 22.26 -39.96 15.41
N LYS A 127 22.49 -38.90 16.19
CA LYS A 127 21.80 -37.61 16.02
C LYS A 127 22.01 -36.99 14.63
N THR A 128 23.25 -37.00 14.11
CA THR A 128 23.51 -36.50 12.76
C THR A 128 22.83 -37.34 11.66
N LEU A 129 22.64 -38.65 11.87
CA LEU A 129 21.88 -39.51 10.95
C LEU A 129 20.38 -39.21 10.98
N GLU A 130 19.82 -38.93 12.15
CA GLU A 130 18.43 -38.50 12.31
C GLU A 130 18.20 -37.12 11.64
N GLU A 131 19.08 -36.15 11.87
CA GLU A 131 19.04 -34.83 11.22
C GLU A 131 19.13 -34.94 9.69
N LEU A 132 20.03 -35.77 9.16
CA LEU A 132 20.12 -36.04 7.71
C LEU A 132 18.87 -36.75 7.16
N GLY A 133 18.25 -37.63 7.95
CA GLY A 133 16.97 -38.26 7.62
C GLY A 133 15.85 -37.24 7.46
N MET A 134 15.69 -36.37 8.47
CA MET A 134 14.72 -35.28 8.47
C MET A 134 14.92 -34.30 7.30
N LEU A 135 16.16 -33.90 7.03
CA LEU A 135 16.49 -33.01 5.92
C LEU A 135 16.17 -33.64 4.56
N LYS A 136 16.45 -34.94 4.40
CA LYS A 136 16.12 -35.69 3.19
C LYS A 136 14.60 -35.80 2.99
N GLU A 137 13.84 -35.99 4.05
CA GLU A 137 12.37 -36.02 3.97
C GLU A 137 11.79 -34.64 3.61
N SER A 138 12.33 -33.55 4.17
CA SER A 138 11.98 -32.17 3.77
C SER A 138 12.23 -31.95 2.27
N SER A 139 13.41 -32.33 1.78
CA SER A 139 13.76 -32.17 0.36
C SER A 139 12.89 -32.99 -0.59
N ILE A 140 12.32 -34.12 -0.13
CA ILE A 140 11.32 -34.89 -0.90
C ILE A 140 9.99 -34.12 -0.95
N LYS A 141 9.49 -33.64 0.20
CA LYS A 141 8.25 -32.85 0.28
C LYS A 141 8.32 -31.58 -0.58
N GLU A 142 9.41 -30.82 -0.48
CA GLU A 142 9.66 -29.65 -1.32
C GLU A 142 9.63 -29.97 -2.83
N ARG A 143 10.14 -31.14 -3.25
CA ARG A 143 10.08 -31.58 -4.66
C ARG A 143 8.67 -31.96 -5.09
N GLU A 144 7.88 -32.57 -4.22
CA GLU A 144 6.47 -32.90 -4.47
C GLU A 144 5.62 -31.62 -4.57
N GLU A 145 5.84 -30.65 -3.68
CA GLU A 145 5.21 -29.32 -3.73
C GLU A 145 5.59 -28.56 -5.00
N LEU A 146 6.88 -28.49 -5.35
CA LEU A 146 7.35 -27.88 -6.61
C LEU A 146 6.74 -28.57 -7.85
N SER A 147 6.59 -29.90 -7.83
CA SER A 147 5.90 -30.64 -8.89
C SER A 147 4.42 -30.23 -8.98
N SER A 148 3.73 -30.17 -7.84
CA SER A 148 2.34 -29.74 -7.75
C SER A 148 2.16 -28.32 -8.32
N VAL A 149 2.94 -27.35 -7.82
CA VAL A 149 2.94 -25.95 -8.29
C VAL A 149 3.25 -25.87 -9.78
N LYS A 150 4.22 -26.62 -10.30
CA LYS A 150 4.54 -26.67 -11.74
C LYS A 150 3.34 -27.17 -12.57
N THR A 151 2.61 -28.19 -12.11
CA THR A 151 1.40 -28.63 -12.82
C THR A 151 0.27 -27.61 -12.74
N GLN A 152 0.12 -26.89 -11.62
CA GLN A 152 -0.87 -25.82 -11.48
C GLN A 152 -0.57 -24.66 -12.42
N LEU A 153 0.67 -24.15 -12.42
CA LEU A 153 1.13 -23.07 -13.31
C LEU A 153 0.89 -23.43 -14.80
N HIS A 154 1.10 -24.68 -15.20
CA HIS A 154 0.80 -25.14 -16.55
C HIS A 154 -0.70 -25.17 -16.88
N ARG A 155 -1.57 -25.48 -15.90
CA ARG A 155 -3.04 -25.37 -16.08
C ARG A 155 -3.46 -23.91 -16.21
N GLU A 156 -2.96 -23.02 -15.34
CA GLU A 156 -3.25 -21.59 -15.40
C GLU A 156 -2.82 -20.97 -16.74
N ARG A 157 -1.62 -21.31 -17.25
CA ARG A 157 -1.19 -20.85 -18.59
C ARG A 157 -2.18 -21.26 -19.69
N LYS A 158 -2.65 -22.51 -19.69
CA LYS A 158 -3.65 -22.97 -20.67
C LYS A 158 -4.97 -22.22 -20.56
N LEU A 159 -5.46 -21.97 -19.34
CA LEU A 159 -6.67 -21.17 -19.11
C LEU A 159 -6.50 -19.73 -19.59
N VAL A 160 -5.35 -19.11 -19.33
CA VAL A 160 -5.02 -17.76 -19.82
C VAL A 160 -4.94 -17.71 -21.34
N GLU A 161 -4.33 -18.70 -22.00
CA GLU A 161 -4.33 -18.78 -23.46
C GLU A 161 -5.75 -18.95 -24.03
N GLU A 162 -6.59 -19.79 -23.42
CA GLU A 162 -7.96 -20.03 -23.84
C GLU A 162 -8.85 -18.78 -23.65
N ALA A 163 -8.74 -18.10 -22.52
CA ALA A 163 -9.36 -16.80 -22.29
C ALA A 163 -8.86 -15.73 -23.29
N ASN A 164 -7.60 -15.78 -23.72
CA ASN A 164 -7.07 -14.90 -24.76
C ASN A 164 -7.61 -15.24 -26.17
N ARG A 165 -7.82 -16.53 -26.48
CA ARG A 165 -8.48 -16.96 -27.73
C ARG A 165 -9.94 -16.50 -27.74
N GLU A 166 -10.65 -16.64 -26.62
CA GLU A 166 -12.04 -16.20 -26.46
C GLU A 166 -12.18 -14.68 -26.55
N ASN A 167 -11.30 -13.91 -25.91
CA ASN A 167 -11.27 -12.45 -26.06
C ASN A 167 -11.05 -12.00 -27.51
N LYS A 168 -10.21 -12.71 -28.28
CA LYS A 168 -10.04 -12.46 -29.73
C LYS A 168 -11.33 -12.76 -30.50
N ARG A 169 -12.02 -13.87 -30.19
CA ARG A 169 -13.31 -14.23 -30.79
C ARG A 169 -14.38 -13.17 -30.54
N LEU A 170 -14.58 -12.79 -29.27
CA LEU A 170 -15.54 -11.75 -28.87
C LEU A 170 -15.23 -10.37 -29.46
N LYS A 171 -13.94 -10.03 -29.64
CA LYS A 171 -13.52 -8.79 -30.31
C LYS A 171 -13.92 -8.75 -31.79
N LEU A 172 -13.76 -9.87 -32.52
CA LEU A 172 -14.20 -10.00 -33.91
C LEU A 172 -15.73 -9.97 -34.03
N GLU A 173 -16.43 -10.66 -33.13
CA GLU A 173 -17.90 -10.65 -33.06
C GLU A 173 -18.44 -9.24 -32.78
N LYS A 174 -17.84 -8.50 -31.84
CA LYS A 174 -18.17 -7.09 -31.58
C LYS A 174 -17.97 -6.21 -32.82
N GLN A 175 -16.89 -6.41 -33.59
CA GLN A 175 -16.66 -5.68 -34.84
C GLN A 175 -17.73 -6.02 -35.90
N LYS A 176 -18.08 -7.29 -36.07
CA LYS A 176 -19.16 -7.74 -36.97
C LYS A 176 -20.51 -7.13 -36.58
N MET A 177 -20.90 -7.21 -35.32
CA MET A 177 -22.13 -6.61 -34.80
C MET A 177 -22.15 -5.08 -34.97
N SER A 178 -21.00 -4.41 -34.81
CA SER A 178 -20.88 -2.98 -35.08
C SER A 178 -21.14 -2.64 -36.55
N LEU A 179 -20.59 -3.42 -37.49
CA LEU A 179 -20.82 -3.24 -38.92
C LEU A 179 -22.29 -3.47 -39.29
N GLU A 180 -22.90 -4.55 -38.78
CA GLU A 180 -24.32 -4.84 -38.97
C GLU A 180 -25.22 -3.71 -38.41
N THR A 181 -24.87 -3.16 -37.24
CA THR A 181 -25.55 -2.01 -36.64
C THR A 181 -25.45 -0.77 -37.51
N THR A 182 -24.26 -0.44 -38.03
CA THR A 182 -24.09 0.70 -38.96
C THR A 182 -24.85 0.49 -40.29
N GLY A 183 -24.93 -0.75 -40.79
CA GLY A 183 -25.73 -1.07 -41.98
C GLY A 183 -27.24 -0.98 -41.73
N LEU A 184 -27.72 -1.30 -40.53
CA LEU A 184 -29.11 -1.04 -40.10
C LEU A 184 -29.39 0.46 -39.95
N GLN A 185 -28.46 1.23 -39.38
CA GLN A 185 -28.58 2.69 -39.30
C GLN A 185 -28.64 3.33 -40.70
N HIS A 186 -27.80 2.91 -41.65
CA HIS A 186 -27.86 3.40 -43.03
C HIS A 186 -29.22 3.12 -43.68
N ARG A 187 -29.70 1.87 -43.60
CA ARG A 187 -31.03 1.49 -44.13
C ARG A 187 -32.18 2.27 -43.48
N LEU A 188 -32.08 2.58 -42.19
CA LEU A 188 -33.08 3.39 -41.50
C LEU A 188 -33.07 4.86 -41.97
N VAL A 189 -31.89 5.43 -42.21
CA VAL A 189 -31.73 6.78 -42.79
C VAL A 189 -32.28 6.81 -44.22
N GLU A 190 -31.94 5.81 -45.03
CA GLU A 190 -32.43 5.64 -46.41
C GLU A 190 -33.96 5.55 -46.47
N GLN A 191 -34.58 4.71 -45.62
CA GLN A 191 -36.04 4.66 -45.49
C GLN A 191 -36.64 5.98 -44.97
N SER A 192 -35.94 6.71 -44.10
CA SER A 192 -36.39 8.03 -43.63
C SER A 192 -36.42 9.05 -44.78
N VAL A 193 -35.41 9.04 -45.65
CA VAL A 193 -35.36 9.88 -46.87
C VAL A 193 -36.49 9.50 -47.84
N GLU A 194 -36.72 8.21 -48.09
CA GLU A 194 -37.83 7.72 -48.93
C GLU A 194 -39.20 8.18 -48.37
N ILE A 195 -39.43 8.04 -47.07
CA ILE A 195 -40.66 8.50 -46.39
C ILE A 195 -40.83 10.01 -46.51
N ASN A 196 -39.76 10.80 -46.38
CA ASN A 196 -39.83 12.25 -46.51
C ASN A 196 -40.13 12.67 -47.96
N LYS A 197 -39.50 12.03 -48.95
CA LYS A 197 -39.79 12.23 -50.37
C LYS A 197 -41.24 11.87 -50.71
N MET A 198 -41.79 10.78 -50.17
CA MET A 198 -43.21 10.45 -50.33
C MET A 198 -44.13 11.49 -49.66
N LYS A 199 -43.79 11.99 -48.47
CA LYS A 199 -44.54 13.07 -47.80
C LYS A 199 -44.52 14.38 -48.60
N GLU A 200 -43.38 14.73 -49.20
CA GLU A 200 -43.24 15.91 -50.05
C GLU A 200 -44.06 15.77 -51.35
N SER A 201 -43.99 14.61 -52.00
CA SER A 201 -44.81 14.30 -53.18
C SER A 201 -46.31 14.37 -52.87
N ALA A 202 -46.74 13.80 -51.74
CA ALA A 202 -48.14 13.86 -51.31
C ALA A 202 -48.61 15.29 -51.00
N ARG A 203 -47.75 16.11 -50.38
CA ARG A 203 -48.03 17.54 -50.16
C ARG A 203 -48.14 18.32 -51.48
N ALA A 204 -47.29 18.03 -52.45
CA ALA A 204 -47.34 18.68 -53.76
C ALA A 204 -48.64 18.33 -54.53
N GLU A 205 -49.08 17.07 -54.49
CA GLU A 205 -50.35 16.66 -55.12
C GLU A 205 -51.55 17.30 -54.42
N ILE A 206 -51.56 17.36 -53.08
CA ILE A 206 -52.61 18.07 -52.30
C ILE A 206 -52.66 19.56 -52.64
N GLN A 207 -51.51 20.22 -52.79
CA GLN A 207 -51.48 21.64 -53.18
C GLN A 207 -52.07 21.85 -54.58
N LYS A 208 -51.72 20.98 -55.54
CA LYS A 208 -52.21 21.04 -56.92
C LYS A 208 -53.73 20.76 -57.02
N GLU A 209 -54.25 19.82 -56.24
CA GLU A 209 -55.70 19.61 -56.05
C GLU A 209 -56.36 20.88 -55.49
N MET A 210 -55.77 21.50 -54.45
CA MET A 210 -56.33 22.69 -53.82
C MET A 210 -56.33 23.91 -54.76
N ASP A 211 -55.27 24.10 -55.55
CA ASP A 211 -55.18 25.16 -56.57
C ASP A 211 -56.21 24.93 -57.69
N SER A 212 -56.42 23.68 -58.12
CA SER A 212 -57.45 23.29 -59.10
C SER A 212 -58.87 23.57 -58.59
N ILE A 213 -59.14 23.25 -57.32
CA ILE A 213 -60.41 23.57 -56.65
C ILE A 213 -60.61 25.09 -56.56
N LEU A 214 -59.55 25.87 -56.35
CA LEU A 214 -59.61 27.34 -56.34
C LEU A 214 -60.05 27.88 -57.70
N ILE A 215 -59.42 27.42 -58.79
CA ILE A 215 -59.75 27.82 -60.17
C ILE A 215 -61.21 27.46 -60.49
N MET A 216 -61.64 26.21 -60.24
CA MET A 216 -63.03 25.79 -60.46
C MET A 216 -64.06 26.58 -59.62
N LYS A 217 -63.66 27.07 -58.45
CA LYS A 217 -64.53 27.91 -57.61
C LYS A 217 -64.66 29.31 -58.19
N ASP A 218 -63.56 29.88 -58.68
CA ASP A 218 -63.55 31.21 -59.29
C ASP A 218 -64.31 31.21 -60.64
N GLU A 219 -64.13 30.18 -61.48
CA GLU A 219 -64.94 29.95 -62.69
C GLU A 219 -66.45 29.87 -62.38
N LYS A 220 -66.84 29.14 -61.32
CA LYS A 220 -68.24 29.08 -60.87
C LYS A 220 -68.74 30.40 -60.30
N ALA A 221 -67.88 31.19 -59.67
CA ALA A 221 -68.23 32.53 -59.20
C ALA A 221 -68.48 33.48 -60.38
N GLU A 222 -67.64 33.43 -61.42
CA GLU A 222 -67.85 34.18 -62.68
C GLU A 222 -69.15 33.76 -63.39
N GLN A 223 -69.43 32.45 -63.49
CA GLN A 223 -70.70 31.95 -64.06
C GLN A 223 -71.92 32.47 -63.28
N LEU A 224 -71.86 32.48 -61.95
CA LEU A 224 -72.93 33.03 -61.11
C LEU A 224 -73.06 34.55 -61.27
N GLN A 225 -71.95 35.29 -61.37
CA GLN A 225 -71.98 36.73 -61.64
C GLN A 225 -72.59 37.04 -63.02
N GLY A 226 -72.27 36.26 -64.05
CA GLY A 226 -72.87 36.39 -65.38
C GLY A 226 -74.39 36.16 -65.36
N LEU A 227 -74.85 35.13 -64.66
CA LEU A 227 -76.28 34.86 -64.44
C LEU A 227 -76.99 35.98 -63.66
N VAL A 228 -76.35 36.52 -62.63
CA VAL A 228 -76.88 37.69 -61.89
C VAL A 228 -76.99 38.90 -62.83
N HIS A 229 -75.98 39.15 -63.66
CA HIS A 229 -76.02 40.26 -64.61
C HIS A 229 -77.11 40.09 -65.69
N GLU A 230 -77.31 38.87 -66.20
CA GLU A 230 -78.41 38.56 -67.12
C GLU A 230 -79.79 38.76 -66.45
N MET A 231 -79.91 38.42 -65.16
CA MET A 231 -81.13 38.69 -64.39
C MET A 231 -81.34 40.19 -64.12
N GLU A 232 -80.28 40.96 -63.83
CA GLU A 232 -80.33 42.42 -63.71
C GLU A 232 -80.74 43.07 -65.03
N GLU A 233 -80.21 42.61 -66.16
CA GLU A 233 -80.61 43.11 -67.49
C GLU A 233 -82.09 42.79 -67.77
N LYS A 234 -82.56 41.56 -67.51
CA LYS A 234 -83.98 41.21 -67.65
C LYS A 234 -84.87 42.01 -66.72
N LEU A 235 -84.44 42.32 -65.50
CA LEU A 235 -85.17 43.20 -64.59
C LEU A 235 -85.25 44.63 -65.14
N LEU A 236 -84.16 45.16 -65.71
CA LEU A 236 -84.16 46.47 -66.39
C LEU A 236 -85.07 46.48 -67.63
N GLN A 237 -85.04 45.43 -68.45
CA GLN A 237 -85.92 45.27 -69.61
C GLN A 237 -87.40 45.19 -69.20
N LEU A 238 -87.74 44.35 -68.21
CA LEU A 238 -89.11 44.26 -67.68
C LEU A 238 -89.55 45.56 -67.01
N GLN A 239 -88.67 46.27 -66.32
CA GLN A 239 -88.98 47.58 -65.74
C GLN A 239 -89.20 48.65 -66.82
N ALA A 240 -88.45 48.60 -67.92
CA ALA A 240 -88.70 49.44 -69.10
C ALA A 240 -90.02 49.08 -69.79
N GLU A 241 -90.35 47.78 -69.93
CA GLU A 241 -91.63 47.32 -70.50
C GLU A 241 -92.82 47.71 -69.62
N VAL A 242 -92.73 47.55 -68.29
CA VAL A 242 -93.76 48.02 -67.35
C VAL A 242 -93.94 49.53 -67.44
N ASN A 243 -92.86 50.30 -67.57
CA ASN A 243 -92.96 51.75 -67.79
C ASN A 243 -93.61 52.08 -69.16
N ALA A 244 -93.27 51.35 -70.22
CA ALA A 244 -93.88 51.53 -71.54
C ALA A 244 -95.36 51.14 -71.56
N LEU A 245 -95.75 50.04 -70.92
CA LEU A 245 -97.15 49.61 -70.74
C LEU A 245 -97.93 50.63 -69.91
N ARG A 246 -97.34 51.18 -68.84
CA ARG A 246 -97.95 52.24 -68.02
C ARG A 246 -98.11 53.54 -68.80
N GLN A 247 -97.17 53.87 -69.68
CA GLN A 247 -97.28 55.00 -70.62
C GLN A 247 -98.38 54.73 -71.68
N ARG A 248 -98.49 53.50 -72.18
CA ARG A 248 -99.51 53.06 -73.13
C ARG A 248 -100.91 53.07 -72.52
N GLN A 249 -101.05 52.66 -71.25
CA GLN A 249 -102.28 52.76 -70.47
C GLN A 249 -102.70 54.23 -70.26
N ASN A 250 -101.74 55.11 -69.96
CA ASN A 250 -101.99 56.56 -69.84
C ASN A 250 -102.32 57.24 -71.19
N SER A 251 -102.02 56.61 -72.34
CA SER A 251 -102.34 57.14 -73.68
C SER A 251 -103.72 56.75 -74.23
N GLY A 252 -104.50 55.95 -73.51
CA GLY A 252 -105.95 55.77 -73.74
C GLY A 252 -106.37 55.37 -75.16
N GLN A 253 -106.19 54.10 -75.54
CA GLN A 253 -106.84 53.53 -76.73
C GLN A 253 -107.66 52.27 -76.41
N PHE A 254 -108.90 52.30 -76.88
CA PHE A 254 -109.99 51.35 -76.63
C PHE A 254 -110.09 50.31 -77.78
N LEU A 255 -111.02 49.34 -77.65
CA LEU A 255 -111.37 48.20 -78.54
C LEU A 255 -110.74 46.85 -78.14
N SER A 256 -111.40 45.68 -78.21
CA SER A 256 -112.78 45.17 -78.00
C SER A 256 -112.89 43.79 -78.67
N PHE A 257 -113.61 42.83 -78.07
CA PHE A 257 -114.07 41.54 -78.66
C PHE A 257 -112.95 40.52 -79.07
N LYS A 258 -113.08 39.20 -78.87
CA LYS A 258 -114.27 38.34 -79.07
C LYS A 258 -114.14 36.99 -78.35
N GLU A 259 -115.26 36.41 -77.95
CA GLU A 259 -115.40 35.10 -77.30
C GLU A 259 -115.99 34.07 -78.28
N ILE A 260 -115.56 32.79 -78.23
CA ILE A 260 -116.11 31.70 -79.05
C ILE A 260 -116.20 30.40 -78.22
N LYS A 261 -117.40 29.80 -78.19
CA LYS A 261 -117.65 28.39 -77.81
C LYS A 261 -118.48 27.71 -78.90
N ALA A 262 -118.42 26.37 -78.93
CA ALA A 262 -118.99 25.48 -79.95
C ALA A 262 -120.52 25.34 -79.89
N VAL A 263 -121.12 24.64 -80.87
CA VAL A 263 -122.08 23.51 -80.70
C VAL A 263 -122.51 22.90 -82.05
N ASP A 264 -123.03 21.68 -81.97
CA ASP A 264 -123.29 20.61 -82.94
C ASP A 264 -124.24 20.80 -84.16
N ARG A 265 -124.18 19.77 -85.01
CA ARG A 265 -125.16 19.25 -86.02
C ARG A 265 -126.19 18.38 -85.25
N PRO A 266 -127.47 18.12 -85.65
CA PRO A 266 -127.78 17.66 -87.01
C PRO A 266 -129.24 17.81 -87.52
N GLU A 267 -129.53 17.01 -88.56
CA GLU A 267 -130.80 16.35 -88.92
C GLU A 267 -131.68 16.85 -90.08
N GLU A 268 -132.33 15.85 -90.69
CA GLU A 268 -133.05 15.85 -91.96
C GLU A 268 -134.53 16.25 -91.78
N LYS A 269 -135.20 16.65 -92.88
CA LYS A 269 -136.53 16.11 -93.23
C LYS A 269 -136.97 16.39 -94.68
N SER A 270 -138.04 15.68 -95.04
CA SER A 270 -138.52 15.29 -96.37
C SER A 270 -139.69 16.16 -96.91
N SER A 271 -140.40 15.64 -97.93
CA SER A 271 -141.71 16.08 -98.50
C SER A 271 -141.63 17.08 -99.67
N GLU A 272 -142.50 17.08 -100.72
CA GLU A 272 -143.62 16.18 -101.09
C GLU A 272 -144.17 16.40 -102.53
N MET A 273 -145.06 15.49 -102.99
CA MET A 273 -146.26 15.69 -103.84
C MET A 273 -146.30 15.63 -105.41
N ASN A 274 -147.39 14.98 -105.88
CA ASN A 274 -148.22 15.18 -107.11
C ASN A 274 -147.72 14.66 -108.50
N ASN A 275 -148.56 14.17 -109.44
CA ASN A 275 -150.02 13.90 -109.44
C ASN A 275 -150.50 12.82 -110.46
N ASP A 276 -151.65 12.20 -110.15
CA ASP A 276 -152.70 11.56 -110.99
C ASP A 276 -152.49 10.94 -112.41
N SER A 277 -152.73 9.61 -112.45
CA SER A 277 -153.87 8.95 -113.14
C SER A 277 -154.06 9.05 -114.67
N LYS A 278 -153.61 8.00 -115.42
CA LYS A 278 -154.47 7.06 -116.22
C LYS A 278 -153.66 6.24 -117.26
N GLN A 279 -153.29 5.00 -116.91
CA GLN A 279 -153.42 3.81 -117.78
C GLN A 279 -153.05 2.52 -117.03
N VAL A 280 -153.87 1.48 -117.20
CA VAL A 280 -153.97 0.30 -116.29
C VAL A 280 -152.92 -0.79 -116.61
N THR A 281 -151.75 -0.41 -117.13
CA THR A 281 -150.68 -1.35 -117.52
C THR A 281 -149.30 -1.00 -116.97
N ASP A 282 -149.05 0.25 -116.56
CA ASP A 282 -147.72 0.69 -116.14
C ASP A 282 -147.54 0.79 -114.61
N ALA A 283 -148.63 0.88 -113.84
CA ALA A 283 -148.56 0.81 -112.37
C ALA A 283 -147.96 -0.52 -111.86
N ALA A 284 -148.20 -1.63 -112.58
CA ALA A 284 -147.61 -2.94 -112.27
C ALA A 284 -146.12 -3.05 -112.62
N LYS A 285 -145.57 -2.11 -113.40
CA LYS A 285 -144.13 -1.92 -113.59
C LYS A 285 -143.59 -0.95 -112.54
N ALA A 286 -144.17 0.24 -112.38
CA ALA A 286 -143.69 1.22 -111.39
C ALA A 286 -143.65 0.68 -109.95
N VAL A 287 -144.64 -0.11 -109.51
CA VAL A 287 -144.61 -0.78 -108.19
C VAL A 287 -143.53 -1.86 -108.14
N ARG A 288 -143.27 -2.56 -109.25
CA ARG A 288 -142.19 -3.56 -109.36
C ARG A 288 -140.82 -2.91 -109.37
N ASP A 289 -140.64 -1.81 -110.11
CA ASP A 289 -139.41 -1.03 -110.21
C ASP A 289 -139.12 -0.31 -108.88
N ALA A 290 -140.14 0.17 -108.17
CA ALA A 290 -140.01 0.73 -106.83
C ALA A 290 -139.65 -0.35 -105.80
N PHE A 291 -140.31 -1.52 -105.83
CA PHE A 291 -139.97 -2.66 -104.99
C PHE A 291 -138.56 -3.20 -105.30
N GLU A 292 -138.14 -3.17 -106.57
CA GLU A 292 -136.81 -3.58 -107.00
C GLU A 292 -135.74 -2.53 -106.61
N LEU A 293 -136.06 -1.23 -106.64
CA LEU A 293 -135.20 -0.17 -106.12
C LEU A 293 -135.08 -0.23 -104.59
N GLU A 294 -136.18 -0.51 -103.89
CA GLU A 294 -136.18 -0.69 -102.43
C GLU A 294 -135.43 -1.97 -102.04
N SER A 295 -135.64 -3.08 -102.77
CA SER A 295 -134.87 -4.32 -102.63
C SER A 295 -133.37 -4.09 -102.86
N LYS A 296 -132.98 -3.37 -103.93
CA LYS A 296 -131.58 -2.96 -104.16
C LYS A 296 -131.04 -2.03 -103.08
N ASN A 297 -131.88 -1.20 -102.45
CA ASN A 297 -131.49 -0.38 -101.30
C ASN A 297 -131.35 -1.19 -100.02
N TYR A 298 -132.20 -2.19 -99.78
CA TYR A 298 -132.03 -3.14 -98.67
C TYR A 298 -130.80 -4.02 -98.90
N GLU A 299 -130.54 -4.51 -100.11
CA GLU A 299 -129.31 -5.23 -100.46
C GLU A 299 -128.06 -4.36 -100.23
N LYS A 300 -128.07 -3.08 -100.63
CA LYS A 300 -126.97 -2.14 -100.34
C LYS A 300 -126.80 -1.91 -98.84
N LYS A 301 -127.88 -1.73 -98.08
CA LYS A 301 -127.84 -1.59 -96.61
C LYS A 301 -127.33 -2.87 -95.94
N LEU A 302 -127.74 -4.04 -96.41
CA LEU A 302 -127.29 -5.34 -95.93
C LEU A 302 -125.81 -5.56 -96.25
N ALA A 303 -125.37 -5.23 -97.46
CA ALA A 303 -123.98 -5.31 -97.88
C ALA A 303 -123.07 -4.32 -97.10
N ALA A 304 -123.55 -3.10 -96.85
CA ALA A 304 -122.86 -2.13 -96.00
C ALA A 304 -122.77 -2.61 -94.55
N ALA A 305 -123.86 -3.12 -93.98
CA ALA A 305 -123.87 -3.70 -92.63
C ALA A 305 -122.97 -4.94 -92.52
N CYS A 306 -122.93 -5.80 -93.55
CA CYS A 306 -121.99 -6.91 -93.64
C CYS A 306 -120.54 -6.41 -93.72
N ALA A 307 -120.24 -5.38 -94.52
CA ALA A 307 -118.90 -4.81 -94.63
C ALA A 307 -118.44 -4.13 -93.34
N GLU A 308 -119.33 -3.44 -92.62
CA GLU A 308 -119.06 -2.88 -91.29
C GLU A 308 -118.88 -3.97 -90.24
N ARG A 309 -119.71 -5.00 -90.23
CA ARG A 309 -119.54 -6.18 -89.39
C ARG A 309 -118.20 -6.85 -89.65
N ASP A 310 -117.81 -7.03 -90.90
CA ASP A 310 -116.56 -7.67 -91.28
C ASP A 310 -115.35 -6.77 -90.99
N LYS A 311 -115.52 -5.45 -90.98
CA LYS A 311 -114.55 -4.49 -90.45
C LYS A 311 -114.41 -4.61 -88.94
N ALA A 312 -115.51 -4.58 -88.20
CA ALA A 312 -115.53 -4.75 -86.75
C ALA A 312 -114.94 -6.11 -86.32
N VAL A 313 -115.17 -7.19 -87.08
CA VAL A 313 -114.54 -8.51 -86.86
C VAL A 313 -113.03 -8.48 -87.14
N ARG A 314 -112.56 -7.74 -88.14
CA ARG A 314 -111.11 -7.53 -88.39
C ARG A 314 -110.47 -6.70 -87.28
N ASP A 315 -111.13 -5.64 -86.84
CA ASP A 315 -110.64 -4.74 -85.80
C ASP A 315 -110.65 -5.45 -84.43
N LEU A 316 -111.67 -6.28 -84.11
CA LEU A 316 -111.69 -7.18 -82.96
C LEU A 316 -110.57 -8.22 -83.00
N LYS A 317 -110.30 -8.83 -84.16
CA LYS A 317 -109.17 -9.76 -84.32
C LYS A 317 -107.83 -9.06 -84.08
N ARG A 318 -107.65 -7.84 -84.61
CA ARG A 318 -106.44 -7.03 -84.39
C ARG A 318 -106.28 -6.64 -82.93
N LEU A 319 -107.36 -6.21 -82.26
CA LEU A 319 -107.33 -5.85 -80.84
C LEU A 319 -107.04 -7.07 -79.96
N LYS A 320 -107.68 -8.22 -80.24
CA LYS A 320 -107.38 -9.49 -79.53
C LYS A 320 -105.92 -9.91 -79.73
N GLN A 321 -105.39 -9.79 -80.95
CA GLN A 321 -104.00 -10.10 -81.25
C GLN A 321 -103.04 -9.16 -80.49
N HIS A 322 -103.27 -7.85 -80.52
CA HIS A 322 -102.46 -6.88 -79.77
C HIS A 322 -102.55 -7.06 -78.25
N LEU A 323 -103.73 -7.43 -77.71
CA LEU A 323 -103.87 -7.76 -76.29
C LEU A 323 -103.08 -9.03 -75.93
N LEU A 324 -103.10 -10.05 -76.79
CA LEU A 324 -102.32 -11.28 -76.61
C LEU A 324 -100.81 -11.01 -76.71
N GLU A 325 -100.37 -10.22 -77.70
CA GLU A 325 -98.97 -9.79 -77.85
C GLU A 325 -98.51 -8.97 -76.65
N LYS A 326 -99.37 -8.10 -76.11
CA LYS A 326 -99.07 -7.36 -74.89
C LYS A 326 -99.00 -8.27 -73.67
N GLU A 327 -99.95 -9.19 -73.49
CA GLU A 327 -99.95 -10.17 -72.39
C GLU A 327 -98.72 -11.09 -72.46
N GLN A 328 -98.28 -11.46 -73.66
CA GLN A 328 -97.03 -12.18 -73.91
C GLN A 328 -95.81 -11.35 -73.56
N ALA A 329 -95.69 -10.11 -74.04
CA ALA A 329 -94.57 -9.23 -73.74
C ALA A 329 -94.49 -8.84 -72.25
N ASP A 330 -95.64 -8.58 -71.61
CA ASP A 330 -95.73 -8.33 -70.16
C ASP A 330 -95.31 -9.62 -69.39
N SER A 331 -95.67 -10.81 -69.87
CA SER A 331 -95.25 -12.10 -69.27
C SER A 331 -93.75 -12.38 -69.46
N GLU A 332 -93.21 -12.16 -70.66
CA GLU A 332 -91.77 -12.28 -70.95
C GLU A 332 -90.95 -11.31 -70.10
N LYS A 333 -91.44 -10.09 -69.90
CA LYS A 333 -90.82 -9.12 -68.99
C LYS A 333 -90.88 -9.59 -67.54
N MET A 334 -92.01 -10.11 -67.07
CA MET A 334 -92.12 -10.66 -65.71
C MET A 334 -91.20 -11.87 -65.50
N GLU A 335 -90.99 -12.69 -66.52
CA GLU A 335 -90.02 -13.80 -66.49
C GLU A 335 -88.57 -13.30 -66.46
N GLN A 336 -88.22 -12.29 -67.27
CA GLN A 336 -86.90 -11.63 -67.22
C GLN A 336 -86.64 -10.95 -65.87
N ASP A 337 -87.60 -10.19 -65.35
CA ASP A 337 -87.50 -9.54 -64.03
C ASP A 337 -87.35 -10.60 -62.92
N SER A 338 -88.05 -11.75 -63.02
CA SER A 338 -87.89 -12.87 -62.08
C SER A 338 -86.51 -13.52 -62.16
N GLN A 339 -85.99 -13.74 -63.37
CA GLN A 339 -84.62 -14.26 -63.58
C GLN A 339 -83.57 -13.31 -63.00
N HIS A 340 -83.73 -12.00 -63.22
CA HIS A 340 -82.85 -10.98 -62.64
C HIS A 340 -82.92 -10.92 -61.11
N ILE A 341 -84.10 -11.11 -60.51
CA ILE A 341 -84.24 -11.21 -59.04
C ILE A 341 -83.48 -12.42 -58.52
N CYS A 342 -83.70 -13.62 -59.08
CA CYS A 342 -82.99 -14.83 -58.65
C CYS A 342 -81.46 -14.71 -58.82
N GLU A 343 -80.98 -14.11 -59.92
CA GLU A 343 -79.56 -13.82 -60.11
C GLU A 343 -78.99 -12.86 -59.05
N LEU A 344 -79.76 -11.86 -58.62
CA LEU A 344 -79.35 -10.90 -57.60
C LEU A 344 -79.34 -11.54 -56.21
N GLU A 345 -80.31 -12.40 -55.91
CA GLU A 345 -80.35 -13.21 -54.67
C GLU A 345 -79.15 -14.16 -54.60
N GLU A 346 -78.85 -14.93 -55.65
CA GLU A 346 -77.67 -15.80 -55.68
C GLU A 346 -76.36 -15.00 -55.51
N LYS A 347 -76.23 -13.85 -56.18
CA LYS A 347 -75.06 -12.96 -56.02
C LYS A 347 -74.96 -12.41 -54.59
N ALA A 348 -76.08 -12.08 -53.96
CA ALA A 348 -76.12 -11.63 -52.57
C ALA A 348 -75.69 -12.75 -51.60
N ASP A 349 -76.24 -13.96 -51.72
CA ASP A 349 -75.88 -15.12 -50.90
C ASP A 349 -74.41 -15.50 -51.05
N VAL A 350 -73.89 -15.55 -52.28
CA VAL A 350 -72.47 -15.81 -52.54
C VAL A 350 -71.59 -14.71 -51.93
N SER A 351 -72.03 -13.45 -51.94
CA SER A 351 -71.31 -12.35 -51.30
C SER A 351 -71.32 -12.46 -49.76
N MET A 352 -72.44 -12.87 -49.17
CA MET A 352 -72.58 -13.05 -47.71
C MET A 352 -71.74 -14.22 -47.21
N VAL A 353 -71.77 -15.37 -47.91
CA VAL A 353 -70.88 -16.51 -47.60
C VAL A 353 -69.40 -16.13 -47.76
N ARG A 354 -69.06 -15.28 -48.73
CA ARG A 354 -67.69 -14.75 -48.88
C ARG A 354 -67.31 -13.83 -47.71
N ALA A 355 -68.20 -12.94 -47.28
CA ALA A 355 -67.99 -12.06 -46.13
C ALA A 355 -67.77 -12.89 -44.85
N MET A 356 -68.65 -13.84 -44.53
CA MET A 356 -68.50 -14.71 -43.36
C MET A 356 -67.18 -15.50 -43.37
N ARG A 357 -66.72 -15.99 -44.53
CA ARG A 357 -65.40 -16.66 -44.65
C ARG A 357 -64.25 -15.70 -44.39
N LEU A 358 -64.33 -14.46 -44.85
CA LEU A 358 -63.32 -13.43 -44.58
C LEU A 358 -63.29 -13.03 -43.11
N GLU A 359 -64.45 -12.86 -42.47
CA GLU A 359 -64.57 -12.60 -41.02
C GLU A 359 -64.00 -13.76 -40.19
N GLN A 360 -64.32 -15.01 -40.55
CA GLN A 360 -63.78 -16.18 -39.87
C GLN A 360 -62.24 -16.27 -40.01
N ASN A 361 -61.71 -15.99 -41.21
CA ASN A 361 -60.26 -15.94 -41.44
C ASN A 361 -59.59 -14.79 -40.66
N LEU A 362 -60.24 -13.63 -40.58
CA LEU A 362 -59.77 -12.49 -39.80
C LEU A 362 -59.74 -12.82 -38.31
N ALA A 363 -60.81 -13.41 -37.76
CA ALA A 363 -60.85 -13.85 -36.37
C ALA A 363 -59.75 -14.90 -36.06
N GLN A 364 -59.53 -15.87 -36.94
CA GLN A 364 -58.45 -16.85 -36.79
C GLN A 364 -57.05 -16.22 -36.86
N THR A 365 -56.84 -15.23 -37.72
CA THR A 365 -55.53 -14.53 -37.82
C THR A 365 -55.27 -13.65 -36.59
N LEU A 366 -56.30 -12.95 -36.08
CA LEU A 366 -56.19 -12.22 -34.82
C LEU A 366 -55.90 -13.14 -33.63
N GLN A 367 -56.56 -14.30 -33.53
CA GLN A 367 -56.26 -15.28 -32.48
C GLN A 367 -54.81 -15.77 -32.57
N LYS A 368 -54.35 -16.19 -33.77
CA LYS A 368 -52.96 -16.62 -33.98
C LYS A 368 -51.96 -15.52 -33.63
N GLN A 369 -52.26 -14.26 -33.96
CA GLN A 369 -51.42 -13.12 -33.59
C GLN A 369 -51.39 -12.89 -32.08
N ALA A 370 -52.52 -13.03 -31.39
CA ALA A 370 -52.59 -12.92 -29.93
C ALA A 370 -51.80 -14.04 -29.22
N GLU A 371 -51.86 -15.27 -29.73
CA GLU A 371 -51.05 -16.39 -29.24
C GLU A 371 -49.55 -16.18 -29.46
N VAL A 372 -49.14 -15.64 -30.61
CA VAL A 372 -47.74 -15.27 -30.89
C VAL A 372 -47.28 -14.15 -29.96
N ASN A 373 -48.09 -13.09 -29.78
CA ASN A 373 -47.78 -11.99 -28.85
C ASN A 373 -47.65 -12.49 -27.40
N LYS A 374 -48.51 -13.42 -26.96
CA LYS A 374 -48.41 -14.05 -25.64
C LYS A 374 -47.09 -14.80 -25.48
N ARG A 375 -46.73 -15.68 -26.44
CA ARG A 375 -45.46 -16.42 -26.43
C ARG A 375 -44.23 -15.51 -26.49
N PHE A 376 -44.33 -14.36 -27.17
CA PHE A 376 -43.28 -13.36 -27.19
C PHE A 376 -43.10 -12.69 -25.83
N ASN A 377 -44.20 -12.30 -25.17
CA ASN A 377 -44.15 -11.73 -23.82
C ASN A 377 -43.63 -12.73 -22.78
N GLU A 378 -44.02 -14.01 -22.86
CA GLU A 378 -43.50 -15.09 -22.00
C GLU A 378 -41.98 -15.21 -22.13
N ARG A 379 -41.44 -15.27 -23.35
CA ARG A 379 -39.99 -15.29 -23.60
C ARG A 379 -39.27 -14.01 -23.16
N LEU A 380 -39.94 -12.87 -23.26
CA LEU A 380 -39.39 -11.57 -22.83
C LEU A 380 -39.28 -11.53 -21.29
N GLU A 381 -40.26 -12.08 -20.57
CA GLU A 381 -40.18 -12.26 -19.11
C GLU A 381 -39.12 -13.29 -18.70
N GLU A 382 -39.03 -14.43 -19.39
CA GLU A 382 -37.95 -15.42 -19.18
C GLU A 382 -36.56 -14.79 -19.35
N ALA A 383 -36.34 -14.05 -20.44
CA ALA A 383 -35.09 -13.34 -20.69
C ALA A 383 -34.81 -12.24 -19.64
N ASN A 384 -35.84 -11.51 -19.19
CA ASN A 384 -35.70 -10.52 -18.12
C ASN A 384 -35.30 -11.18 -16.79
N GLN A 385 -35.88 -12.33 -16.45
CA GLN A 385 -35.53 -13.11 -15.27
C GLN A 385 -34.09 -13.66 -15.36
N GLU A 386 -33.67 -14.14 -16.54
CA GLU A 386 -32.29 -14.57 -16.77
C GLU A 386 -31.32 -13.40 -16.59
N ILE A 387 -31.58 -12.25 -17.21
CA ILE A 387 -30.79 -11.02 -17.06
C ILE A 387 -30.72 -10.58 -15.58
N ALA A 388 -31.82 -10.65 -14.83
CA ALA A 388 -31.82 -10.34 -13.40
C ALA A 388 -30.96 -11.34 -12.60
N SER A 389 -31.02 -12.64 -12.93
CA SER A 389 -30.20 -13.67 -12.30
C SER A 389 -28.69 -13.48 -12.60
N LEU A 390 -28.35 -13.11 -13.83
CA LEU A 390 -26.98 -12.83 -14.27
C LEU A 390 -26.44 -11.56 -13.62
N ARG A 391 -27.24 -10.49 -13.51
CA ARG A 391 -26.89 -9.28 -12.75
C ARG A 391 -26.63 -9.59 -11.28
N LYS A 392 -27.44 -10.46 -10.65
CA LYS A 392 -27.22 -10.90 -9.26
C LYS A 392 -25.93 -11.72 -9.10
N LYS A 393 -25.63 -12.62 -10.03
CA LYS A 393 -24.36 -13.38 -10.07
C LYS A 393 -23.16 -12.45 -10.27
N LEU A 394 -23.26 -11.48 -11.18
CA LEU A 394 -22.22 -10.49 -11.43
C LEU A 394 -21.94 -9.64 -10.19
N ALA A 395 -22.97 -9.12 -9.52
CA ALA A 395 -22.83 -8.39 -8.27
C ALA A 395 -22.18 -9.25 -7.16
N ALA A 396 -22.55 -10.52 -7.04
CA ALA A 396 -21.92 -11.44 -6.09
C ALA A 396 -20.43 -11.67 -6.39
N CYS A 397 -20.04 -11.80 -7.66
CA CYS A 397 -18.62 -11.89 -8.06
C CYS A 397 -17.85 -10.59 -7.82
N LEU A 398 -18.45 -9.42 -8.08
CA LEU A 398 -17.82 -8.13 -7.81
C LEU A 398 -17.57 -7.95 -6.30
N ASN A 399 -18.57 -8.19 -5.46
CA ASN A 399 -18.42 -8.12 -4.00
C ASN A 399 -17.37 -9.12 -3.48
N ALA A 400 -17.25 -10.31 -4.10
CA ALA A 400 -16.21 -11.28 -3.75
C ALA A 400 -14.80 -10.82 -4.17
N SER A 401 -14.68 -10.10 -5.29
CA SER A 401 -13.44 -9.44 -5.69
C SER A 401 -13.06 -8.33 -4.71
N GLU A 402 -13.99 -7.42 -4.40
CA GLU A 402 -13.77 -6.33 -3.44
C GLU A 402 -13.36 -6.85 -2.05
N SER A 403 -13.96 -7.97 -1.60
CA SER A 403 -13.52 -8.68 -0.39
C SER A 403 -12.07 -9.14 -0.51
N LYS A 404 -11.68 -9.77 -1.63
CA LYS A 404 -10.31 -10.23 -1.86
C LYS A 404 -9.31 -9.08 -1.98
N ASP A 405 -9.70 -7.96 -2.59
CA ASP A 405 -8.88 -6.75 -2.66
C ASP A 405 -8.65 -6.17 -1.26
N SER A 406 -9.66 -6.19 -0.38
CA SER A 406 -9.51 -5.79 1.02
C SER A 406 -8.63 -6.76 1.84
N GLU A 407 -8.71 -8.07 1.59
CA GLU A 407 -7.82 -9.07 2.17
C GLU A 407 -6.36 -8.86 1.72
N LEU A 408 -6.13 -8.57 0.43
CA LEU A 408 -4.81 -8.29 -0.12
C LEU A 408 -4.22 -6.99 0.46
N GLN A 409 -5.02 -5.94 0.62
CA GLN A 409 -4.58 -4.71 1.28
C GLN A 409 -4.19 -4.95 2.76
N ASN A 410 -4.97 -5.77 3.48
CA ASN A 410 -4.65 -6.15 4.85
C ASN A 410 -3.36 -6.98 4.93
N LEU A 411 -3.18 -7.96 4.03
CA LEU A 411 -1.94 -8.73 3.93
C LEU A 411 -0.73 -7.85 3.56
N GLN A 412 -0.90 -6.88 2.67
CA GLN A 412 0.14 -5.91 2.32
C GLN A 412 0.50 -5.01 3.52
N ALA A 413 -0.48 -4.57 4.31
CA ALA A 413 -0.25 -3.81 5.53
C ALA A 413 0.48 -4.65 6.60
N ALA A 414 0.06 -5.90 6.80
CA ALA A 414 0.71 -6.84 7.71
C ALA A 414 2.16 -7.15 7.29
N LEU A 415 2.41 -7.37 5.99
CA LEU A 415 3.78 -7.52 5.47
C LEU A 415 4.62 -6.26 5.68
N GLY A 416 4.05 -5.07 5.44
CA GLY A 416 4.70 -3.79 5.73
C GLY A 416 5.08 -3.65 7.21
N GLN A 417 4.20 -4.06 8.12
CA GLN A 417 4.48 -4.14 9.55
C GLN A 417 5.60 -5.14 9.87
N TYR A 418 5.59 -6.35 9.29
CA TYR A 418 6.66 -7.33 9.48
C TYR A 418 8.04 -6.82 8.99
N TYR A 419 8.09 -6.06 7.89
CA TYR A 419 9.34 -5.42 7.45
C TYR A 419 9.81 -4.34 8.44
N ALA A 420 8.90 -3.52 8.95
CA ALA A 420 9.23 -2.50 9.96
C ALA A 420 9.68 -3.11 11.30
N GLU A 421 9.04 -4.20 11.75
CA GLU A 421 9.43 -4.97 12.93
C GLU A 421 10.79 -5.68 12.73
N GLY A 422 11.03 -6.20 11.52
CA GLY A 422 12.33 -6.77 11.14
C GLY A 422 13.45 -5.73 11.20
N GLU A 423 13.26 -4.56 10.61
CA GLU A 423 14.26 -3.48 10.66
C GLU A 423 14.47 -2.97 12.09
N ALA A 424 13.40 -2.83 12.89
CA ALA A 424 13.50 -2.45 14.30
C ALA A 424 14.28 -3.49 15.12
N LYS A 425 14.05 -4.79 14.88
CA LYS A 425 14.81 -5.88 15.50
C LYS A 425 16.29 -5.82 15.11
N ASP A 426 16.61 -5.59 13.84
CA ASP A 426 17.99 -5.49 13.38
C ASP A 426 18.71 -4.28 14.01
N ARG A 427 18.04 -3.12 14.11
CA ARG A 427 18.56 -1.95 14.84
C ARG A 427 18.86 -2.30 16.30
N ILE A 428 17.92 -2.90 17.04
CA ILE A 428 18.11 -3.35 18.42
C ILE A 428 19.26 -4.37 18.52
N GLN A 429 19.39 -5.28 17.56
CA GLN A 429 20.49 -6.26 17.52
C GLN A 429 21.86 -5.58 17.30
N THR A 430 21.93 -4.54 16.46
CA THR A 430 23.16 -3.75 16.29
C THR A 430 23.52 -2.98 17.56
N GLU A 431 22.57 -2.33 18.22
CA GLU A 431 22.75 -1.63 19.49
C GLU A 431 23.22 -2.58 20.60
N LEU A 432 22.59 -3.76 20.71
CA LEU A 432 22.98 -4.81 21.66
C LEU A 432 24.42 -5.29 21.39
N SER A 433 24.81 -5.43 20.11
CA SER A 433 26.19 -5.79 19.75
C SER A 433 27.21 -4.68 20.10
N ALA A 434 26.81 -3.41 19.99
CA ALA A 434 27.64 -2.27 20.37
C ALA A 434 27.79 -2.18 21.89
N ALA A 435 26.71 -2.34 22.64
CA ALA A 435 26.72 -2.39 24.10
C ALA A 435 27.57 -3.54 24.64
N ARG A 436 27.56 -4.73 24.00
CA ARG A 436 28.46 -5.84 24.33
C ARG A 436 29.94 -5.48 24.11
N LYS A 437 30.28 -4.87 22.96
CA LYS A 437 31.66 -4.42 22.69
C LYS A 437 32.14 -3.38 23.71
N GLU A 438 31.28 -2.48 24.14
CA GLU A 438 31.62 -1.49 25.17
C GLU A 438 31.78 -2.13 26.56
N LEU A 439 30.95 -3.14 26.89
CA LEU A 439 31.14 -3.95 28.10
C LEU A 439 32.49 -4.69 28.08
N ASP A 440 32.85 -5.32 26.96
CA ASP A 440 34.15 -5.98 26.79
C ASP A 440 35.31 -4.97 26.92
N ARG A 441 35.17 -3.77 26.35
CA ARG A 441 36.13 -2.67 26.47
C ARG A 441 36.33 -2.24 27.93
N LEU A 442 35.24 -2.06 28.68
CA LEU A 442 35.27 -1.70 30.10
C LEU A 442 35.84 -2.83 30.97
N LEU A 443 35.55 -4.09 30.65
CA LEU A 443 36.14 -5.25 31.34
C LEU A 443 37.66 -5.31 31.12
N GLU A 444 38.15 -4.99 29.91
CA GLU A 444 39.59 -4.96 29.64
C GLU A 444 40.29 -3.76 30.30
N GLN A 445 39.61 -2.60 30.38
CA GLN A 445 40.08 -1.47 31.21
C GLN A 445 40.13 -1.85 32.71
N LEU A 446 39.16 -2.60 33.21
CA LEU A 446 39.15 -3.06 34.60
C LEU A 446 40.26 -4.08 34.88
N LYS A 447 40.50 -5.04 33.97
CA LYS A 447 41.63 -6.00 34.10
C LYS A 447 42.99 -5.29 34.08
N SER A 448 43.21 -4.37 33.14
CA SER A 448 44.46 -3.62 33.03
C SER A 448 44.70 -2.72 34.25
N ALA A 449 43.66 -2.06 34.77
CA ALA A 449 43.72 -1.32 36.03
C ALA A 449 44.05 -2.23 37.23
N ASN A 450 43.41 -3.41 37.33
CA ASN A 450 43.70 -4.38 38.39
C ASN A 450 45.15 -4.91 38.32
N ASN A 451 45.65 -5.20 37.12
CA ASN A 451 47.05 -5.60 36.92
C ASN A 451 48.02 -4.48 37.33
N ALA A 452 47.70 -3.21 37.01
CA ALA A 452 48.49 -2.06 37.46
C ALA A 452 48.50 -1.90 38.99
N ILE A 453 47.36 -2.14 39.66
CA ILE A 453 47.27 -2.19 41.13
C ILE A 453 48.17 -3.31 41.69
N MET A 454 48.10 -4.53 41.15
CA MET A 454 48.95 -5.64 41.58
C MET A 454 50.45 -5.34 41.44
N VAL A 455 50.87 -4.69 40.34
CA VAL A 455 52.27 -4.23 40.17
C VAL A 455 52.63 -3.19 41.23
N LYS A 456 51.74 -2.23 41.53
CA LYS A 456 51.99 -1.18 42.53
C LYS A 456 52.03 -1.72 43.96
N ASP A 457 51.20 -2.71 44.30
CA ASP A 457 51.30 -3.40 45.59
C ASP A 457 52.57 -4.26 45.70
N GLY A 458 53.04 -4.84 44.60
CA GLY A 458 54.37 -5.49 44.52
C GLY A 458 55.52 -4.50 44.77
N GLU A 459 55.56 -3.39 44.04
CA GLU A 459 56.55 -2.32 44.23
C GLU A 459 56.53 -1.78 45.67
N LYS A 460 55.33 -1.57 46.24
CA LYS A 460 55.14 -1.15 47.63
C LYS A 460 55.67 -2.19 48.62
N GLY A 461 55.46 -3.48 48.36
CA GLY A 461 56.03 -4.58 49.13
C GLY A 461 57.57 -4.53 49.15
N GLU A 462 58.20 -4.41 47.98
CA GLU A 462 59.65 -4.26 47.88
C GLU A 462 60.18 -3.01 48.60
N LEU A 463 59.46 -1.89 48.52
CA LEU A 463 59.84 -0.65 49.20
C LEU A 463 59.73 -0.79 50.72
N LEU A 464 58.72 -1.49 51.23
CA LEU A 464 58.58 -1.81 52.65
C LEU A 464 59.69 -2.75 53.14
N GLU A 465 60.09 -3.74 52.35
CA GLU A 465 61.23 -4.61 52.66
C GLU A 465 62.56 -3.83 52.68
N LYS A 466 62.80 -2.99 51.66
CA LYS A 466 63.97 -2.10 51.61
C LYS A 466 63.99 -1.14 52.80
N LEU A 467 62.84 -0.58 53.19
CA LEU A 467 62.70 0.27 54.37
C LEU A 467 63.02 -0.50 55.66
N ALA A 468 62.48 -1.71 55.83
CA ALA A 468 62.76 -2.56 56.99
C ALA A 468 64.24 -2.95 57.09
N LEU A 469 64.90 -3.25 55.97
CA LEU A 469 66.34 -3.53 55.92
C LEU A 469 67.18 -2.31 56.33
N GLN A 470 66.83 -1.11 55.85
CA GLN A 470 67.53 0.12 56.26
C GLN A 470 67.26 0.45 57.74
N GLN A 471 66.02 0.29 58.21
CA GLN A 471 65.67 0.46 59.62
C GLN A 471 66.49 -0.47 60.52
N LYS A 472 66.69 -1.74 60.11
CA LYS A 472 67.53 -2.70 60.83
C LYS A 472 69.00 -2.26 60.88
N LYS A 473 69.57 -1.81 59.76
CA LYS A 473 70.93 -1.27 59.71
C LYS A 473 71.11 -0.03 60.58
N VAL A 474 70.10 0.85 60.62
CA VAL A 474 70.09 2.01 61.51
C VAL A 474 70.07 1.57 62.98
N SER A 475 69.23 0.61 63.38
CA SER A 475 69.25 0.08 64.75
C SER A 475 70.57 -0.60 65.11
N GLU A 476 71.18 -1.39 64.21
CA GLU A 476 72.48 -2.01 64.42
C GLU A 476 73.61 -0.97 64.56
N SER A 477 73.59 0.08 63.74
CA SER A 477 74.55 1.19 63.81
C SER A 477 74.35 2.06 65.05
N GLN A 478 73.10 2.25 65.49
CA GLN A 478 72.77 2.94 66.74
C GLN A 478 73.26 2.13 67.95
N GLU A 479 73.06 0.81 67.97
CA GLU A 479 73.63 -0.06 69.00
C GLU A 479 75.17 -0.01 69.04
N GLN A 480 75.83 0.01 67.88
CA GLN A 480 77.28 0.17 67.79
C GLN A 480 77.73 1.54 68.32
N SER A 481 76.98 2.59 68.00
CA SER A 481 77.24 3.95 68.50
C SER A 481 77.11 4.00 70.03
N HIS A 482 76.05 3.43 70.62
CA HIS A 482 75.88 3.35 72.06
C HIS A 482 76.96 2.50 72.76
N LYS A 483 77.48 1.45 72.12
CA LYS A 483 78.63 0.68 72.64
C LYS A 483 79.89 1.55 72.67
N LEU A 484 80.19 2.26 71.58
CA LEU A 484 81.32 3.20 71.50
C LEU A 484 81.18 4.39 72.46
N GLU A 485 79.97 4.92 72.66
CA GLU A 485 79.68 5.95 73.67
C GLU A 485 79.99 5.44 75.08
N ALA A 486 79.56 4.23 75.43
CA ALA A 486 79.86 3.60 76.72
C ALA A 486 81.37 3.39 76.92
N ASP A 487 82.08 2.90 75.90
CA ASP A 487 83.54 2.72 75.96
C ASP A 487 84.27 4.07 76.08
N VAL A 488 83.85 5.11 75.36
CA VAL A 488 84.40 6.47 75.50
C VAL A 488 84.14 7.03 76.90
N LEU A 489 82.97 6.78 77.50
CA LEU A 489 82.68 7.17 78.88
C LEU A 489 83.55 6.40 79.90
N MET A 490 83.78 5.10 79.68
CA MET A 490 84.71 4.31 80.52
C MET A 490 86.15 4.82 80.39
N LEU A 491 86.62 5.09 79.17
CA LEU A 491 87.96 5.64 78.91
C LEU A 491 88.13 7.04 79.53
N ARG A 492 87.12 7.92 79.42
CA ARG A 492 87.11 9.22 80.11
C ARG A 492 87.19 9.06 81.62
N ARG A 493 86.40 8.16 82.22
CA ARG A 493 86.44 7.87 83.66
C ARG A 493 87.79 7.32 84.11
N ALA A 494 88.43 6.45 83.32
CA ALA A 494 89.78 5.93 83.59
C ALA A 494 90.87 7.02 83.45
N LEU A 495 90.72 7.93 82.48
CA LEU A 495 91.58 9.10 82.31
C LEU A 495 91.43 10.05 83.51
N GLU A 496 90.21 10.37 83.93
CA GLU A 496 89.94 11.18 85.13
C GLU A 496 90.55 10.57 86.40
N GLN A 497 90.45 9.24 86.56
CA GLN A 497 91.10 8.53 87.67
C GLN A 497 92.63 8.61 87.62
N SER A 498 93.24 8.45 86.43
CA SER A 498 94.70 8.53 86.29
C SER A 498 95.23 9.96 86.45
N LEU A 499 94.53 10.98 85.95
CA LEU A 499 94.79 12.39 86.21
C LEU A 499 94.63 12.74 87.70
N THR A 500 93.60 12.21 88.37
CA THR A 500 93.42 12.41 89.82
C THR A 500 94.57 11.78 90.61
N ARG A 501 95.03 10.58 90.23
CA ARG A 501 96.21 9.95 90.82
C ARG A 501 97.48 10.78 90.57
N LEU A 502 97.67 11.29 89.35
CA LEU A 502 98.84 12.10 88.99
C LEU A 502 98.86 13.43 89.76
N ASN A 503 97.75 14.19 89.76
CA ASN A 503 97.64 15.44 90.53
C ASN A 503 97.88 15.20 92.03
N ARG A 504 97.40 14.08 92.57
CA ARG A 504 97.65 13.70 93.97
C ARG A 504 99.10 13.27 94.25
N MET A 505 99.89 12.95 93.22
CA MET A 505 101.32 12.67 93.32
C MET A 505 102.20 13.89 92.98
N SER A 506 101.69 14.88 92.23
CA SER A 506 102.43 16.09 91.84
C SER A 506 102.20 17.29 92.75
N SER A 507 101.20 17.26 93.64
CA SER A 507 100.90 18.38 94.55
C SER A 507 101.90 18.53 95.72
N ASP A 508 102.76 17.54 95.97
CA ASP A 508 103.60 17.45 97.19
C ASP A 508 105.05 17.95 97.01
N SER A 509 105.51 18.37 95.82
CA SER A 509 106.94 18.64 95.56
C SER A 509 107.34 20.09 95.23
N ASP A 510 106.42 20.96 94.79
CA ASP A 510 106.83 22.07 93.89
C ASP A 510 106.87 23.49 94.52
N TYR A 511 106.77 23.64 95.86
CA TYR A 511 106.60 24.97 96.49
C TYR A 511 107.52 25.37 97.65
N TYR A 512 108.68 24.71 97.84
CA TYR A 512 109.64 25.12 98.88
C TYR A 512 111.10 25.14 98.41
N VAL A 513 111.61 26.33 98.09
CA VAL A 513 113.06 26.59 98.07
C VAL A 513 113.55 26.59 99.53
N ASP A 514 114.47 25.68 99.89
CA ASP A 514 114.94 25.57 101.28
C ASP A 514 115.52 26.90 101.77
N ARG A 515 114.87 27.47 102.80
CA ARG A 515 115.26 28.70 103.48
C ARG A 515 116.74 28.71 103.89
N ARG A 516 117.32 27.54 104.19
CA ARG A 516 118.75 27.40 104.52
C ARG A 516 119.66 27.73 103.34
N ILE A 517 119.27 27.37 102.12
CA ILE A 517 120.03 27.68 100.89
C ILE A 517 119.99 29.19 100.63
N VAL A 518 118.80 29.81 100.75
CA VAL A 518 118.63 31.26 100.58
C VAL A 518 119.45 32.05 101.61
N ILE A 519 119.40 31.67 102.89
CA ILE A 519 120.23 32.30 103.94
C ILE A 519 121.72 32.14 103.63
N LYS A 520 122.16 30.95 103.21
CA LYS A 520 123.58 30.68 102.95
C LYS A 520 124.11 31.48 101.75
N LEU A 521 123.30 31.69 100.71
CA LEU A 521 123.59 32.60 99.60
C LEU A 521 123.71 34.05 100.10
N LEU A 522 122.78 34.53 100.94
CA LEU A 522 122.82 35.88 101.51
C LEU A 522 124.08 36.12 102.36
N VAL A 523 124.44 35.14 103.19
CA VAL A 523 125.68 35.19 103.99
C VAL A 523 126.93 35.20 103.10
N THR A 524 127.01 34.38 102.04
CA THR A 524 128.18 34.40 101.14
C THR A 524 128.29 35.69 100.31
N TYR A 525 127.17 36.31 99.93
CA TYR A 525 127.17 37.61 99.24
C TYR A 525 127.82 38.71 100.09
N PHE A 526 127.48 38.81 101.38
CA PHE A 526 128.09 39.77 102.29
C PHE A 526 129.54 39.40 102.68
N GLN A 527 129.86 38.11 102.87
CA GLN A 527 131.20 37.69 103.26
C GLN A 527 132.27 37.85 102.15
N ARG A 528 131.89 37.72 100.87
CA ARG A 528 132.83 37.77 99.73
C ARG A 528 132.78 39.09 98.95
N GLN A 529 132.69 40.22 99.67
CA GLN A 529 132.71 41.58 99.10
C GLN A 529 131.82 41.74 97.85
N GLN A 530 130.52 41.47 97.99
CA GLN A 530 129.49 41.75 96.97
C GLN A 530 129.70 41.02 95.62
N SER A 531 129.97 39.72 95.64
CA SER A 531 130.21 38.95 94.40
C SER A 531 128.95 38.84 93.51
N ARG A 532 128.99 39.45 92.32
CA ARG A 532 127.88 39.52 91.33
C ARG A 532 127.33 38.15 90.90
N GLU A 533 128.16 37.11 90.86
CA GLU A 533 127.76 35.73 90.52
C GLU A 533 126.77 35.13 91.52
N VAL A 534 126.95 35.42 92.81
CA VAL A 534 126.04 34.93 93.88
C VAL A 534 124.69 35.64 93.77
N LEU A 535 124.70 36.92 93.38
CA LEU A 535 123.49 37.70 93.15
C LEU A 535 122.74 37.25 91.87
N ASP A 536 123.45 36.93 90.80
CA ASP A 536 122.87 36.33 89.59
C ASP A 536 122.20 34.97 89.91
N LEU A 537 122.89 34.11 90.66
CA LEU A 537 122.35 32.82 91.10
C LEU A 537 121.13 32.96 92.02
N MET A 538 121.15 33.91 92.96
CA MET A 538 119.97 34.29 93.74
C MET A 538 118.81 34.69 92.83
N SER A 539 119.04 35.56 91.85
CA SER A 539 117.98 36.09 90.98
C SER A 539 117.27 34.97 90.20
N ARG A 540 118.00 33.93 89.77
CA ARG A 540 117.40 32.73 89.14
C ARG A 540 116.68 31.83 90.14
N MET A 541 117.26 31.58 91.33
CA MET A 541 116.65 30.68 92.33
C MET A 541 115.45 31.27 93.07
N LEU A 542 115.38 32.60 93.21
CA LEU A 542 114.29 33.33 93.85
C LEU A 542 113.26 33.86 92.84
N GLY A 543 113.51 33.72 91.53
CA GLY A 543 112.60 34.14 90.47
C GLY A 543 112.40 35.67 90.38
N PHE A 544 113.46 36.46 90.63
CA PHE A 544 113.38 37.92 90.46
C PHE A 544 112.98 38.28 89.04
N SER A 545 112.10 39.29 88.90
CA SER A 545 111.69 39.78 87.59
C SER A 545 112.84 40.49 86.87
N GLU A 546 112.70 40.77 85.58
CA GLU A 546 113.75 41.47 84.82
C GLU A 546 113.91 42.93 85.27
N GLU A 547 112.85 43.52 85.84
CA GLU A 547 112.82 44.83 86.48
C GLU A 547 113.57 44.80 87.83
N ASP A 548 113.34 43.79 88.68
CA ASP A 548 114.09 43.64 89.93
C ASP A 548 115.60 43.43 89.66
N LYS A 549 115.95 42.65 88.62
CA LYS A 549 117.36 42.50 88.17
C LYS A 549 117.98 43.82 87.71
N GLN A 550 117.19 44.76 87.15
CA GLN A 550 117.67 46.10 86.82
C GLN A 550 117.98 46.91 88.08
N VAL A 551 117.09 46.88 89.09
CA VAL A 551 117.28 47.61 90.36
C VAL A 551 118.54 47.14 91.10
N ILE A 552 118.86 45.84 91.05
CA ILE A 552 120.02 45.26 91.74
C ILE A 552 121.26 45.14 90.82
N GLY A 553 121.27 45.83 89.67
CA GLY A 553 122.48 46.09 88.86
C GLY A 553 122.95 44.98 87.91
N LEU A 554 122.06 44.04 87.52
CA LEU A 554 122.43 42.87 86.71
C LEU A 554 122.27 43.04 85.19
N ALA A 555 121.35 43.88 84.71
CA ALA A 555 120.82 43.81 83.34
C ALA A 555 121.71 44.40 82.23
N GLN A 556 122.06 43.57 81.23
CA GLN A 556 122.30 43.95 79.82
C GLN A 556 122.48 42.69 78.93
N GLN A 557 121.83 42.67 77.74
CA GLN A 557 122.04 41.84 76.52
C GLN A 557 121.11 40.61 76.18
N SER A 558 120.56 40.64 74.94
CA SER A 558 120.08 39.53 74.05
C SER A 558 118.70 38.81 74.25
N SER A 559 118.21 37.97 73.31
CA SER A 559 117.38 38.33 72.12
C SER A 559 116.82 37.15 71.26
N SER A 560 115.52 37.20 70.83
CA SER A 560 114.90 36.76 69.52
C SER A 560 114.44 35.30 69.11
N LYS A 561 113.23 35.23 68.48
CA LYS A 561 112.69 34.48 67.24
C LYS A 561 112.64 32.91 67.04
N GLY A 562 111.51 32.37 66.51
CA GLY A 562 111.39 31.08 65.72
C GLY A 562 109.97 30.44 65.53
N VAL A 563 109.76 29.24 64.90
CA VAL A 563 109.36 29.07 63.45
C VAL A 563 108.50 27.78 63.09
N VAL A 564 108.07 27.58 61.81
CA VAL A 564 107.14 26.57 61.14
C VAL A 564 107.64 25.12 60.83
N ARG A 565 106.73 24.15 60.44
CA ARG A 565 106.67 23.40 59.10
C ARG A 565 105.91 22.01 59.00
N GLY A 566 105.09 21.82 57.93
CA GLY A 566 104.89 20.56 57.11
C GLY A 566 103.73 19.55 57.39
N VAL A 567 103.36 18.51 56.58
CA VAL A 567 103.34 18.18 55.09
C VAL A 567 102.43 16.93 54.75
N LEU A 568 101.93 16.76 53.48
CA LEU A 568 101.46 15.52 52.74
C LEU A 568 100.15 14.75 53.15
N GLY A 569 99.27 14.20 52.26
CA GLY A 569 99.20 14.12 50.77
C GLY A 569 97.88 13.51 50.19
N LEU A 570 97.72 13.51 48.84
CA LEU A 570 96.61 12.99 47.96
C LEU A 570 97.14 11.84 47.05
N PRO A 571 96.38 11.00 46.26
CA PRO A 571 95.20 11.32 45.40
C PRO A 571 94.15 10.18 45.09
N GLY A 572 93.11 10.43 44.24
CA GLY A 572 92.31 9.34 43.61
C GLY A 572 91.01 9.75 42.86
N ARG A 573 90.73 9.14 41.68
CA ARG A 573 89.66 9.48 40.69
C ARG A 573 89.28 8.23 39.86
N VAL A 574 88.18 8.09 39.10
CA VAL A 574 87.05 8.94 38.60
C VAL A 574 85.77 8.07 38.39
N VAL A 575 84.67 8.65 37.87
CA VAL A 575 83.44 7.99 37.30
C VAL A 575 82.43 7.46 38.35
N GLY A 576 81.10 7.60 38.22
CA GLY A 576 80.27 8.37 37.28
C GLY A 576 78.86 7.76 37.10
N GLY A 577 77.79 8.54 37.31
CA GLY A 577 76.44 8.25 36.80
C GLY A 577 75.34 7.77 37.78
N LEU A 578 74.16 8.39 37.63
CA LEU A 578 72.79 7.93 37.94
C LEU A 578 72.31 7.68 39.39
N LEU A 579 71.40 8.59 39.80
CA LEU A 579 70.04 8.36 40.33
C LEU A 579 69.75 7.67 41.70
N LYS A 580 68.82 8.34 42.40
CA LYS A 580 67.68 7.84 43.22
C LYS A 580 67.89 7.38 44.67
N THR A 581 67.04 7.99 45.53
CA THR A 581 66.37 7.44 46.74
C THR A 581 67.27 6.90 47.86
N GLY A 582 67.39 7.52 49.04
CA GLY A 582 66.34 7.79 50.06
C GLY A 582 66.91 7.30 51.42
N SER A 583 66.45 7.65 52.63
CA SER A 583 65.24 8.36 53.08
C SER A 583 65.39 8.82 54.55
N SER A 584 64.60 9.83 54.98
CA SER A 584 64.10 10.00 56.36
C SER A 584 65.12 10.36 57.48
N PRO A 585 64.65 10.74 58.68
CA PRO A 585 63.82 11.91 58.98
C PRO A 585 64.63 12.98 59.74
N SER A 586 64.12 14.22 59.86
CA SER A 586 64.54 15.07 60.97
C SER A 586 63.40 15.96 61.45
N VAL A 587 63.31 16.11 62.77
CA VAL A 587 62.24 16.83 63.44
C VAL A 587 62.57 18.33 63.42
N MET A 588 61.65 19.11 62.83
CA MET A 588 61.53 20.57 62.86
C MET A 588 62.70 21.36 63.48
N SER A 589 63.54 21.95 62.62
CA SER A 589 64.25 23.19 62.95
C SER A 589 64.05 24.23 61.86
N LEU A 590 63.91 25.47 62.30
CA LEU A 590 63.76 26.68 61.50
C LEU A 590 65.09 27.08 60.84
N SER A 591 65.00 27.89 59.78
CA SER A 591 66.06 28.73 59.16
C SER A 591 67.32 28.07 58.55
N GLN A 592 67.35 28.04 57.21
CA GLN A 592 68.45 28.32 56.26
C GLN A 592 67.93 27.88 54.87
N THR A 593 67.56 28.71 53.90
CA THR A 593 68.23 29.87 53.28
C THR A 593 69.73 29.62 53.05
N ASP A 594 70.04 28.91 51.95
CA ASP A 594 70.65 29.53 50.76
C ASP A 594 70.67 28.53 49.58
N ASN A 595 70.74 29.05 48.34
CA ASN A 595 70.71 28.34 47.05
C ASN A 595 69.33 28.00 46.42
N GLN A 596 68.23 28.67 46.81
CA GLN A 596 67.24 29.05 45.80
C GLN A 596 67.72 30.38 45.21
N SER A 597 68.02 30.43 43.92
CA SER A 597 68.44 31.68 43.29
C SER A 597 67.31 32.69 43.39
N PHE A 598 67.63 33.97 43.54
CA PHE A 598 66.63 35.04 43.41
C PHE A 598 65.89 34.93 42.06
N SER A 599 66.58 34.47 41.01
CA SER A 599 66.00 34.13 39.72
C SER A 599 64.94 33.03 39.79
N ASP A 600 65.16 31.96 40.59
CA ASP A 600 64.22 30.84 40.69
C ASP A 600 62.96 31.27 41.44
N LEU A 601 63.11 32.03 42.52
CA LEU A 601 61.98 32.64 43.24
C LEU A 601 61.22 33.67 42.39
N TRP A 602 61.91 34.40 41.50
CA TRP A 602 61.27 35.26 40.50
C TRP A 602 60.56 34.46 39.40
N ILE A 603 61.13 33.34 38.96
CA ILE A 603 60.51 32.45 37.96
C ILE A 603 59.26 31.79 38.55
N ASP A 604 59.32 31.27 39.78
CA ASP A 604 58.15 30.72 40.49
C ASP A 604 57.09 31.81 40.74
N PHE A 605 57.49 33.03 41.08
CA PHE A 605 56.57 34.16 41.23
C PHE A 605 55.92 34.53 39.88
N LEU A 606 56.69 34.63 38.80
CA LEU A 606 56.17 34.95 37.46
C LEU A 606 55.28 33.84 36.90
N LEU A 607 55.65 32.56 37.09
CA LEU A 607 54.82 31.41 36.71
C LEU A 607 53.51 31.44 37.49
N LYS A 608 53.57 31.66 38.81
CA LYS A 608 52.38 31.71 39.66
C LYS A 608 51.51 32.93 39.40
N GLU A 609 52.09 34.11 39.14
CA GLU A 609 51.36 35.30 38.71
C GLU A 609 50.75 35.11 37.31
N SER A 610 51.43 34.39 36.40
CA SER A 610 50.88 34.06 35.07
C SER A 610 49.71 33.07 35.16
N GLU A 611 49.81 32.02 35.98
CA GLU A 611 48.73 31.06 36.23
C GLU A 611 47.53 31.74 36.93
N GLU A 612 47.80 32.68 37.83
CA GLU A 612 46.76 33.43 38.54
C GLU A 612 46.16 34.59 37.71
N ARG A 613 46.88 35.09 36.69
CA ARG A 613 46.30 35.94 35.63
C ARG A 613 45.44 35.12 34.69
N GLU A 614 45.94 34.00 34.19
CA GLU A 614 45.21 33.09 33.30
C GLU A 614 43.90 32.60 33.94
N LYS A 615 43.92 32.26 35.24
CA LYS A 615 42.69 31.93 35.99
C LYS A 615 41.72 33.11 36.15
N ARG A 616 42.20 34.35 36.31
CA ARG A 616 41.34 35.54 36.34
C ARG A 616 40.76 35.85 34.96
N ASP A 617 41.56 35.73 33.91
CA ASP A 617 41.16 36.00 32.54
C ASP A 617 40.19 34.93 32.02
N ALA A 618 40.36 33.65 32.40
CA ALA A 618 39.41 32.58 32.14
C ALA A 618 38.06 32.81 32.85
N LEU A 619 38.08 33.14 34.15
CA LEU A 619 36.86 33.46 34.91
C LEU A 619 36.17 34.74 34.41
N ALA A 620 36.93 35.72 33.91
CA ALA A 620 36.38 36.92 33.29
C ALA A 620 35.77 36.64 31.90
N ALA A 621 36.39 35.75 31.11
CA ALA A 621 35.85 35.31 29.82
C ALA A 621 34.53 34.54 29.99
N GLU A 622 34.47 33.61 30.95
CA GLU A 622 33.23 32.87 31.28
C GLU A 622 32.13 33.80 31.80
N ALA A 623 32.47 34.82 32.60
CA ALA A 623 31.51 35.82 33.09
C ALA A 623 31.00 36.81 32.01
N SER A 624 31.60 36.84 30.82
CA SER A 624 31.29 37.82 29.76
C SER A 624 30.51 37.26 28.56
N THR A 625 30.10 35.98 28.59
CA THR A 625 29.43 35.29 27.46
C THR A 625 27.97 34.92 27.76
N SER A 626 27.33 35.49 28.79
CA SER A 626 25.89 35.28 29.07
C SER A 626 25.19 36.57 29.49
N GLN A 627 24.36 37.08 28.57
CA GLN A 627 23.44 38.24 28.71
C GLN A 627 24.11 39.62 28.90
N ASP A 628 23.65 40.71 28.29
CA ASP A 628 22.61 40.88 27.27
C ASP A 628 22.79 42.21 26.52
N SER A 629 22.13 42.40 25.37
CA SER A 629 21.97 43.76 24.81
C SER A 629 20.63 44.03 24.11
N ASN A 630 19.65 44.42 24.95
CA ASN A 630 18.78 45.59 24.77
C ASN A 630 17.66 45.60 23.69
N PRO A 631 16.66 46.52 23.78
CA PRO A 631 16.13 47.24 24.97
C PRO A 631 14.60 47.50 25.05
N SER A 632 14.21 48.10 26.19
CA SER A 632 13.10 49.06 26.41
C SER A 632 11.75 48.48 26.90
N SER A 633 10.99 49.12 27.81
CA SER A 633 11.06 50.48 28.37
C SER A 633 10.66 50.59 29.87
N THR A 634 11.45 51.37 30.64
CA THR A 634 11.17 52.34 31.75
C THR A 634 9.76 52.49 32.40
N PRO A 635 9.60 53.15 33.59
CA PRO A 635 10.11 52.80 34.94
C PRO A 635 9.06 52.96 36.11
N ASP A 636 9.52 52.66 37.35
CA ASP A 636 9.05 52.94 38.75
C ASP A 636 8.07 54.16 39.01
N PRO A 637 7.39 54.35 40.19
CA PRO A 637 7.61 53.68 41.50
C PRO A 637 6.43 53.39 42.49
N LYS A 638 6.75 52.54 43.48
CA LYS A 638 6.27 52.39 44.89
C LYS A 638 5.17 53.34 45.45
N ARG A 639 4.11 52.78 46.11
CA ARG A 639 4.00 52.60 47.59
C ARG A 639 2.57 52.31 48.15
N LEU A 640 2.38 51.10 48.71
CA LEU A 640 1.51 50.67 49.85
C LEU A 640 0.07 51.21 50.04
N GLN A 641 -0.93 50.32 49.89
CA GLN A 641 -1.98 49.93 50.89
C GLN A 641 -2.84 48.81 50.25
N ASN A 642 -2.96 47.62 50.86
CA ASN A 642 -3.93 47.19 51.89
C ASN A 642 -5.35 46.84 51.35
N THR A 643 -5.94 45.80 51.94
CA THR A 643 -7.34 45.30 51.83
C THR A 643 -7.76 44.43 50.63
N ARG A 644 -8.15 43.19 51.00
CA ARG A 644 -9.41 42.46 50.68
C ARG A 644 -9.85 42.18 49.23
N ASN A 645 -10.16 40.89 49.03
CA ASN A 645 -11.34 40.35 48.32
C ASN A 645 -11.40 40.61 46.80
N ASP A 646 -12.04 39.78 45.96
CA ASP A 646 -12.68 38.46 46.14
C ASP A 646 -12.68 37.73 44.77
N GLU A 647 -13.30 36.54 44.71
CA GLU A 647 -13.83 35.91 43.47
C GLU A 647 -12.79 35.39 42.44
N HIS A 648 -12.61 34.06 42.36
CA HIS A 648 -13.38 33.09 41.54
C HIS A 648 -12.85 32.99 40.09
N LEU A 649 -12.66 31.82 39.45
CA LEU A 649 -12.62 30.39 39.81
C LEU A 649 -11.62 29.75 38.82
N ASN A 650 -10.64 28.98 39.27
CA ASN A 650 -10.66 27.51 39.35
C ASN A 650 -10.86 26.77 38.00
N GLY A 651 -9.91 25.92 37.60
CA GLY A 651 -9.86 25.36 36.23
C GLY A 651 -8.89 24.19 35.99
N SER A 652 -8.67 23.32 36.98
CA SER A 652 -8.11 21.97 36.83
C SER A 652 -8.88 21.07 37.79
N PRO A 653 -9.34 19.86 37.41
CA PRO A 653 -8.46 18.71 37.57
C PRO A 653 -8.67 17.52 36.62
N PHE A 654 -7.87 16.50 36.90
CA PHE A 654 -7.78 15.14 36.38
C PHE A 654 -9.00 14.23 36.72
N SER A 655 -9.05 13.05 36.08
CA SER A 655 -9.81 11.82 36.43
C SER A 655 -11.31 11.65 36.10
N THR A 656 -11.56 10.55 35.39
CA THR A 656 -12.76 9.67 35.34
C THR A 656 -13.14 9.11 36.73
N PRO A 657 -14.34 8.45 36.97
CA PRO A 657 -15.07 7.59 36.01
C PRO A 657 -16.63 7.50 36.09
N ASN A 658 -17.18 6.69 35.16
CA ASN A 658 -18.23 5.67 35.36
C ASN A 658 -19.67 5.91 34.83
N ALA A 659 -20.25 4.79 34.37
CA ALA A 659 -21.67 4.40 34.31
C ALA A 659 -22.67 5.07 33.34
N SER A 660 -22.95 4.31 32.27
CA SER A 660 -24.30 3.82 31.89
C SER A 660 -25.20 4.59 30.92
N ALA A 661 -26.07 3.79 30.27
CA ALA A 661 -27.39 4.13 29.73
C ALA A 661 -27.52 4.77 28.33
N PHE A 662 -27.83 3.89 27.37
CA PHE A 662 -28.97 3.97 26.44
C PHE A 662 -28.91 4.75 25.11
N GLU A 663 -29.57 4.11 24.14
CA GLU A 663 -30.21 4.59 22.90
C GLU A 663 -29.37 5.01 21.66
N ASN A 664 -29.42 4.09 20.68
CA ASN A 664 -30.04 4.32 19.37
C ASN A 664 -29.60 5.50 18.49
N GLY A 665 -28.72 5.18 17.55
CA GLY A 665 -29.07 5.37 16.15
C GLY A 665 -28.53 6.64 15.45
N PRO A 666 -28.53 6.64 14.11
CA PRO A 666 -27.56 7.44 13.36
C PRO A 666 -28.16 8.69 12.71
N SER A 667 -27.32 9.70 12.47
CA SER A 667 -27.53 10.64 11.37
C SER A 667 -26.25 11.22 10.80
N SER A 668 -26.04 10.93 9.53
CA SER A 668 -25.13 11.66 8.64
C SER A 668 -25.58 13.11 8.47
N ARG A 669 -24.63 14.06 8.49
CA ARG A 669 -24.60 15.10 7.44
C ARG A 669 -23.25 15.78 7.25
N TYR A 670 -23.06 16.26 6.02
CA TYR A 670 -21.89 16.92 5.46
C TYR A 670 -21.80 18.43 5.76
N HIS A 671 -20.58 18.94 5.91
CA HIS A 671 -19.93 20.02 5.11
C HIS A 671 -18.52 20.25 5.75
N GLY A 672 -17.42 20.44 5.00
CA GLY A 672 -17.12 21.59 4.13
C GLY A 672 -16.51 22.71 4.99
N ASN A 673 -15.32 23.30 4.72
CA ASN A 673 -14.46 23.24 3.53
C ASN A 673 -13.01 23.71 3.89
N ASP A 674 -12.17 23.87 2.86
CA ASP A 674 -10.96 24.73 2.78
C ASP A 674 -9.56 24.07 2.83
N SER A 675 -8.93 24.13 1.66
CA SER A 675 -7.52 23.94 1.33
C SER A 675 -6.95 25.31 0.92
N PRO A 676 -5.62 25.55 0.80
CA PRO A 676 -5.00 25.36 -0.52
C PRO A 676 -3.48 25.07 -0.56
N GLY A 677 -2.99 24.71 -1.76
CA GLY A 677 -1.57 24.57 -2.13
C GLY A 677 -1.32 23.29 -2.94
N SER A 678 -1.69 23.15 -4.22
CA SER A 678 -1.46 24.01 -5.39
C SER A 678 0.00 24.10 -5.82
N GLU A 679 0.40 23.28 -6.80
CA GLU A 679 1.25 23.67 -7.94
C GLU A 679 1.25 22.57 -9.04
N PHE A 680 1.57 22.98 -10.28
CA PHE A 680 1.64 22.18 -11.52
C PHE A 680 0.33 21.66 -12.16
N SER A 681 -0.22 22.51 -13.03
CA SER A 681 -1.01 22.14 -14.21
C SER A 681 -0.37 22.77 -15.45
N ASN A 682 -0.35 22.08 -16.60
CA ASN A 682 -0.44 22.67 -17.95
C ASN A 682 -0.27 21.63 -19.08
N VAL A 683 -1.39 21.11 -19.64
CA VAL A 683 -1.59 20.87 -21.09
C VAL A 683 -3.09 20.99 -21.40
N PRO A 684 -3.54 21.84 -22.35
CA PRO A 684 -4.96 21.96 -22.74
C PRO A 684 -5.30 21.21 -24.04
N LEU A 685 -6.62 21.08 -24.30
CA LEU A 685 -7.40 20.96 -25.57
C LEU A 685 -8.60 20.00 -25.33
N ASN A 686 -9.85 20.48 -25.23
CA ASN A 686 -10.82 20.78 -26.31
C ASN A 686 -11.17 19.57 -27.20
N SER A 687 -12.42 19.25 -27.56
CA SER A 687 -13.77 19.71 -27.17
C SER A 687 -14.82 18.70 -27.67
N SER A 688 -15.99 18.55 -27.01
CA SER A 688 -17.22 18.07 -27.66
C SER A 688 -18.46 18.47 -26.82
N PRO A 689 -19.59 18.91 -27.43
CA PRO A 689 -20.64 19.60 -26.71
C PRO A 689 -21.78 18.71 -26.21
N SER A 690 -22.38 19.11 -25.10
CA SER A 690 -23.72 18.67 -24.69
C SER A 690 -24.81 19.54 -25.33
N PRO A 691 -25.96 18.96 -25.72
CA PRO A 691 -27.20 19.71 -25.89
C PRO A 691 -28.17 19.40 -24.75
N SER A 692 -28.56 20.42 -24.00
CA SER A 692 -29.73 20.37 -23.12
C SER A 692 -30.66 21.55 -23.42
N LEU A 693 -31.96 21.33 -23.21
CA LEU A 693 -33.01 22.34 -23.09
C LEU A 693 -33.39 23.18 -24.33
N ALA A 694 -34.30 22.62 -25.13
CA ALA A 694 -35.45 23.35 -25.66
C ALA A 694 -36.73 22.63 -25.18
N ARG A 695 -37.32 23.06 -24.04
CA ARG A 695 -38.33 24.12 -23.93
C ARG A 695 -39.74 23.66 -24.35
N SER A 696 -40.39 23.00 -23.38
CA SER A 696 -41.80 23.22 -23.00
C SER A 696 -42.68 23.97 -23.99
N TYR A 697 -43.53 23.26 -24.73
CA TYR A 697 -44.79 23.79 -25.26
C TYR A 697 -45.84 22.67 -25.32
N LEU A 698 -47.10 23.08 -25.22
CA LEU A 698 -48.32 22.28 -25.44
C LEU A 698 -48.71 21.25 -24.38
N GLN A 699 -49.41 21.76 -23.36
CA GLN A 699 -50.55 21.07 -22.76
C GLN A 699 -51.84 21.76 -23.24
N ARG A 700 -52.60 21.15 -24.15
CA ARG A 700 -54.06 21.33 -24.35
C ARG A 700 -54.60 20.48 -25.50
N GLN A 701 -55.68 19.74 -25.23
CA GLN A 701 -56.53 18.97 -26.16
C GLN A 701 -55.80 17.83 -26.89
N THR A 702 -56.33 16.61 -26.98
CA THR A 702 -57.68 16.08 -26.63
C THR A 702 -57.61 14.97 -25.60
#